data_AF-A0A1F4NTZ9-F1
#
_entry.id   AF-A0A1F4NTZ9-F1
#
_cell.length_a   1.000
_cell.length_b   1.000
_cell.length_c   1.000
_cell.angle_alpha   90.00
_cell.angle_beta   90.00
_cell.angle_gamma   90.00
#
_symmetry.space_group_name_H-M   'P 1'
#
loop_
_entity.id
_entity.type
_entity.pdbx_description
1 polymer ?
#
loop_
_entity_poly.entity_id
_entity_poly.type
_entity_poly.pdbx_seq_one_letter_code
_entity_poly.pdbx_strand_id
1 'polypeptide(L)'
;MLLMTDVSSVPGAPLSLTPKLDPRSTAHPVPAADSPTEFCWPSPPYAIYSSCEPWRQAQACDLEGLNGATRPCKLVSLNPGAHVAVIQIEHSKTPLPLPFSDFRRLTLKKLVHPQEILSNEQFAEILAYRSTVEFHLTMKNGDLLSGQTVGYVETDYGVFLFPPRSEQGSVEQVFVPGEAFTSFSLGDHIGQLLVEQQVVTPQQVEQAASEQSHLRNRKLGDYLVDTSVVFPEQLMLALDQQSKMPMIRVGEALTRLGYIDEEQLKQALEKQKTERSVPLGQQLVNMGFLTRRQLNTALARKMGYPVVDVTAFPIEDAALRKIPIGTAQRLKVMPLISRDNLTVVAAVDPTQRKMLEELEFLVQGRVIATLGDEFQIQQTIRDTYEKFGLNHTALSEDLPGLTGLPEDQSSSSELLESMELSSAGGDDPEEFESPIEQSDNTLVRLINTMIVEAHARGVSDIHVESQPRRAKVRIRFRKDGILSPYLELPHTYRAALVARLKIMASLDISERRKPQDGKIDFSKFSNKHRLELRIATIPTANGLEDVVMRLLATSKPIAMDKLGLTDSNFKQLRDAITRPYGMVLCVGPTGSGKTTTLHSVLGHLNTPARKIWTAEDPIEITQPDLRQVQINPKIDWTFAKALRSFLRADPDIIMVGEIRDGETAQIAIEASLTGHMLLSTLHTNSAAETVTRLTDMGMDP
;
A
#
# COMPACT_ATOMS: atom_id res chain seq x y z
N MET A 1 -6.27 64.04 22.54
CA MET A 1 -7.72 64.05 22.33
C MET A 1 -8.20 62.63 22.67
N LEU A 2 -8.40 62.31 23.95
CA LEU A 2 -9.70 62.32 24.68
C LEU A 2 -10.67 61.32 24.03
N LEU A 3 -11.19 60.25 24.66
CA LEU A 3 -11.61 59.94 26.05
C LEU A 3 -11.49 58.39 26.25
N MET A 4 -11.16 57.74 27.38
CA MET A 4 -11.52 57.83 28.81
C MET A 4 -13.02 57.72 29.13
N THR A 5 -13.45 56.54 29.61
CA THR A 5 -14.22 56.42 30.87
C THR A 5 -14.01 55.04 31.48
N ASP A 6 -13.58 55.08 32.73
CA ASP A 6 -13.34 54.04 33.71
C ASP A 6 -14.27 54.37 34.89
N VAL A 7 -14.94 53.39 35.51
CA VAL A 7 -15.61 53.53 36.82
C VAL A 7 -15.65 52.17 37.52
N SER A 8 -14.58 51.87 38.29
CA SER A 8 -14.55 51.64 39.76
C SER A 8 -15.54 50.63 40.41
N SER A 9 -15.30 49.91 41.51
CA SER A 9 -14.16 49.63 42.40
C SER A 9 -14.69 48.88 43.66
N VAL A 10 -14.06 47.74 44.04
CA VAL A 10 -13.48 47.43 45.40
C VAL A 10 -14.46 47.26 46.61
N PRO A 11 -14.13 46.68 47.82
CA PRO A 11 -13.04 45.79 48.34
C PRO A 11 -13.53 44.54 49.16
N GLY A 12 -12.60 43.65 49.57
CA GLY A 12 -12.74 42.88 50.82
C GLY A 12 -11.81 41.68 51.02
N ALA A 13 -10.62 41.89 51.61
CA ALA A 13 -9.80 40.87 52.29
C ALA A 13 -10.07 40.94 53.83
N PRO A 14 -9.39 40.20 54.74
CA PRO A 14 -8.64 38.92 54.74
C PRO A 14 -9.18 37.96 55.86
N LEU A 15 -8.51 36.83 56.16
CA LEU A 15 -8.44 36.06 57.46
C LEU A 15 -8.07 34.59 57.13
N SER A 16 -6.84 34.10 57.29
CA SER A 16 -6.13 33.70 58.53
C SER A 16 -6.97 32.85 59.50
N LEU A 17 -6.58 31.58 59.68
CA LEU A 17 -6.19 30.94 60.95
C LEU A 17 -6.42 29.41 60.93
N THR A 18 -5.35 28.67 61.22
CA THR A 18 -5.33 27.32 61.79
C THR A 18 -6.37 27.09 62.89
N PRO A 19 -6.81 25.84 63.11
CA PRO A 19 -7.08 25.33 64.44
C PRO A 19 -6.00 24.33 64.89
N LYS A 20 -5.67 24.48 66.17
CA LYS A 20 -4.73 23.72 66.98
C LYS A 20 -5.18 22.26 67.17
N LEU A 21 -4.20 21.38 67.35
CA LEU A 21 -4.35 20.10 68.03
C LEU A 21 -4.84 20.33 69.48
N ASP A 22 -5.76 19.48 69.94
CA ASP A 22 -5.91 19.13 71.36
C ASP A 22 -5.82 17.59 71.50
N PRO A 23 -5.14 17.06 72.55
CA PRO A 23 -4.68 15.70 72.63
C PRO A 23 -5.65 14.81 73.42
N ARG A 24 -5.58 13.50 73.12
CA ARG A 24 -6.31 12.37 73.74
C ARG A 24 -7.69 12.11 73.14
N SER A 25 -7.73 11.19 72.18
CA SER A 25 -8.64 10.06 72.28
C SER A 25 -8.22 8.95 71.32
N THR A 26 -7.89 7.81 71.90
CA THR A 26 -8.07 6.46 71.35
C THR A 26 -7.40 6.12 70.02
N ALA A 27 -6.30 5.37 70.16
CA ALA A 27 -5.77 4.48 69.14
C ALA A 27 -6.91 3.74 68.42
N HIS A 28 -7.04 4.00 67.12
CA HIS A 28 -7.72 3.11 66.20
C HIS A 28 -6.69 2.53 65.23
N PRO A 29 -6.93 1.28 64.82
CA PRO A 29 -5.87 0.34 64.47
C PRO A 29 -5.22 0.75 63.16
N VAL A 30 -3.92 0.43 63.03
CA VAL A 30 -3.30 0.19 61.73
C VAL A 30 -4.29 -0.66 60.91
N PRO A 31 -4.70 -0.24 59.69
CA PRO A 31 -5.60 -1.03 58.89
C PRO A 31 -5.04 -2.44 58.78
N ALA A 32 -5.85 -3.42 59.15
CA ALA A 32 -5.52 -4.82 59.00
C ALA A 32 -5.06 -5.06 57.56
N ALA A 33 -4.02 -5.89 57.42
CA ALA A 33 -3.39 -6.28 56.18
C ALA A 33 -4.43 -6.61 55.09
N ASP A 34 -4.71 -5.63 54.24
CA ASP A 34 -5.13 -5.94 52.88
C ASP A 34 -3.94 -6.64 52.22
N SER A 35 -4.24 -7.82 51.70
CA SER A 35 -3.38 -8.80 51.02
C SER A 35 -2.02 -8.26 50.55
N PRO A 36 -0.88 -8.96 50.79
CA PRO A 36 0.38 -8.55 50.21
C PRO A 36 0.18 -8.42 48.71
N THR A 37 0.23 -7.20 48.19
CA THR A 37 0.35 -6.99 46.76
C THR A 37 1.62 -7.74 46.39
N GLU A 38 1.44 -8.91 45.79
CA GLU A 38 2.49 -9.83 45.39
C GLU A 38 3.38 -9.08 44.40
N PHE A 39 4.42 -8.40 44.91
CA PHE A 39 5.31 -7.62 44.07
C PHE A 39 5.98 -8.56 43.10
N CYS A 40 5.81 -8.25 41.84
CA CYS A 40 6.32 -9.05 40.75
C CYS A 40 7.59 -8.37 40.20
N TRP A 41 8.74 -9.03 40.34
CA TRP A 41 9.99 -8.51 39.79
C TRP A 41 9.94 -8.50 38.25
N PRO A 42 10.08 -7.35 37.57
CA PRO A 42 9.91 -7.25 36.12
C PRO A 42 10.77 -8.26 35.33
N SER A 43 10.22 -8.78 34.24
CA SER A 43 10.96 -9.62 33.29
C SER A 43 11.69 -8.74 32.27
N PRO A 44 12.77 -9.24 31.64
CA PRO A 44 13.39 -8.56 30.51
C PRO A 44 12.38 -8.29 29.39
N PRO A 45 12.56 -7.22 28.59
CA PRO A 45 11.59 -6.79 27.57
C PRO A 45 11.63 -7.66 26.29
N TYR A 46 11.75 -8.99 26.43
CA TYR A 46 11.69 -9.94 25.32
C TYR A 46 10.77 -11.10 25.67
N ALA A 47 9.95 -11.52 24.70
CA ALA A 47 8.92 -12.54 24.87
C ALA A 47 9.45 -13.94 25.24
N ILE A 48 10.74 -14.21 24.98
CA ILE A 48 11.39 -15.47 25.34
C ILE A 48 11.59 -15.62 26.85
N TYR A 49 11.50 -14.54 27.62
CA TYR A 49 11.56 -14.61 29.08
C TYR A 49 10.15 -14.69 29.65
N SER A 50 9.92 -15.66 30.54
CA SER A 50 8.62 -15.85 31.21
C SER A 50 8.12 -14.53 31.80
N SER A 51 6.82 -14.28 31.64
CA SER A 51 6.13 -13.20 32.34
C SER A 51 6.37 -13.31 33.84
N CYS A 52 6.43 -12.17 34.51
CA CYS A 52 6.70 -12.13 35.93
C CYS A 52 5.76 -13.03 36.75
N GLU A 53 6.33 -13.90 37.59
CA GLU A 53 5.60 -14.71 38.57
C GLU A 53 5.84 -14.17 40.00
N PRO A 54 4.78 -14.00 40.80
CA PRO A 54 4.92 -13.73 42.22
C PRO A 54 5.73 -14.81 42.93
N TRP A 55 6.81 -14.43 43.64
CA TRP A 55 7.49 -15.39 44.48
C TRP A 55 6.75 -15.55 45.81
N ARG A 56 6.61 -16.81 46.26
CA ARG A 56 6.04 -17.16 47.57
C ARG A 56 7.08 -17.38 48.66
N GLN A 57 8.36 -17.34 48.29
CA GLN A 57 9.49 -17.60 49.18
C GLN A 57 10.58 -16.53 49.00
N ALA A 58 11.31 -16.24 50.07
CA ALA A 58 12.39 -15.25 50.04
C ALA A 58 13.49 -15.64 49.04
N GLN A 59 13.90 -14.70 48.19
CA GLN A 59 14.89 -14.92 47.13
C GLN A 59 16.31 -14.59 47.63
N ALA A 60 17.29 -15.42 47.29
CA ALA A 60 18.69 -15.08 47.57
C ALA A 60 19.14 -13.91 46.69
N CYS A 61 19.76 -12.90 47.30
CA CYS A 61 20.21 -11.69 46.62
C CYS A 61 21.51 -11.17 47.24
N ASP A 62 22.22 -10.33 46.49
CA ASP A 62 23.33 -9.54 46.96
C ASP A 62 22.89 -8.07 47.05
N LEU A 63 23.13 -7.46 48.21
CA LEU A 63 22.80 -6.07 48.49
C LEU A 63 24.09 -5.25 48.55
N GLU A 64 24.18 -4.22 47.72
CA GLU A 64 25.26 -3.23 47.75
C GLU A 64 24.84 -2.01 48.58
N GLY A 65 25.50 -1.80 49.71
CA GLY A 65 25.25 -0.65 50.58
C GLY A 65 25.79 0.66 50.00
N LEU A 66 25.46 1.78 50.66
CA LEU A 66 25.94 3.12 50.26
C LEU A 66 27.47 3.26 50.20
N ASN A 67 28.19 2.45 50.98
CA ASN A 67 29.65 2.39 50.98
C ASN A 67 30.26 1.52 49.85
N GLY A 68 29.43 1.01 48.93
CA GLY A 68 29.86 0.13 47.83
C GLY A 68 30.18 -1.31 48.26
N ALA A 69 30.02 -1.65 49.54
CA ALA A 69 30.23 -3.02 50.01
C ALA A 69 29.00 -3.89 49.72
N THR A 70 29.24 -5.03 49.06
CA THR A 70 28.19 -6.01 48.73
C THR A 70 28.10 -7.09 49.79
N ARG A 71 26.88 -7.43 50.23
CA ARG A 71 26.62 -8.49 51.21
C ARG A 71 25.51 -9.44 50.73
N PRO A 72 25.68 -10.76 50.91
CA PRO A 72 24.62 -11.72 50.62
C PRO A 72 23.50 -11.62 51.65
N CYS A 73 22.26 -11.65 51.17
CA CYS A 73 21.07 -11.69 52.02
C CYS A 73 19.91 -12.38 51.27
N LYS A 74 18.73 -12.44 51.90
CA LYS A 74 17.50 -12.92 51.28
C LYS A 74 16.49 -11.77 51.19
N LEU A 75 15.99 -11.48 50.00
CA LEU A 75 14.89 -10.55 49.79
C LEU A 75 13.58 -11.27 50.10
N VAL A 76 12.90 -10.82 51.16
CA VAL A 76 11.61 -11.37 51.60
C VAL A 76 10.47 -10.72 50.82
N SER A 77 10.50 -9.39 50.68
CA SER A 77 9.56 -8.65 49.85
C SER A 77 10.17 -7.33 49.39
N LEU A 78 9.73 -6.83 48.25
CA LEU A 78 10.01 -5.47 47.80
C LEU A 78 8.66 -4.73 47.79
N ASN A 79 8.55 -3.62 48.51
CA ASN A 79 7.35 -2.79 48.52
C ASN A 79 7.68 -1.42 47.93
N PRO A 80 7.50 -1.24 46.61
CA PRO A 80 7.77 0.02 45.95
C PRO A 80 6.95 1.19 46.49
N GLY A 81 5.66 0.98 46.77
CA GLY A 81 4.78 2.03 47.29
C GLY A 81 5.18 2.54 48.67
N ALA A 82 5.92 1.73 49.44
CA ALA A 82 6.49 2.11 50.72
C ALA A 82 7.99 2.50 50.63
N HIS A 83 8.61 2.43 49.45
CA HIS A 83 10.06 2.64 49.25
C HIS A 83 10.93 1.78 50.19
N VAL A 84 10.51 0.53 50.46
CA VAL A 84 11.17 -0.37 51.41
C VAL A 84 11.35 -1.76 50.83
N ALA A 85 12.56 -2.30 50.95
CA ALA A 85 12.88 -3.71 50.72
C ALA A 85 12.95 -4.43 52.08
N VAL A 86 12.23 -5.53 52.25
CA VAL A 86 12.36 -6.37 53.45
C VAL A 86 13.40 -7.45 53.17
N ILE A 87 14.53 -7.39 53.86
CA ILE A 87 15.66 -8.31 53.69
C ILE A 87 15.93 -9.14 54.94
N GLN A 88 16.54 -10.30 54.77
CA GLN A 88 16.99 -11.15 55.86
C GLN A 88 18.46 -11.52 55.66
N ILE A 89 19.30 -11.11 56.60
CA ILE A 89 20.75 -11.40 56.59
C ILE A 89 20.97 -12.87 57.01
N GLU A 90 21.99 -13.51 56.46
CA GLU A 90 22.28 -14.95 56.53
C GLU A 90 22.40 -15.55 57.96
N HIS A 91 22.50 -14.70 58.99
CA HIS A 91 22.54 -15.08 60.42
C HIS A 91 21.45 -14.45 61.29
N SER A 92 20.54 -13.66 60.72
CA SER A 92 19.39 -13.07 61.42
C SER A 92 18.13 -13.91 61.16
N LYS A 93 17.38 -14.22 62.23
CA LYS A 93 16.07 -14.89 62.09
C LYS A 93 14.95 -13.92 61.73
N THR A 94 15.12 -12.64 61.99
CA THR A 94 14.11 -11.61 61.77
C THR A 94 14.39 -10.85 60.47
N PRO A 95 13.42 -10.76 59.55
CA PRO A 95 13.48 -9.85 58.42
C PRO A 95 13.55 -8.39 58.90
N LEU A 96 14.34 -7.57 58.21
CA LEU A 96 14.54 -6.15 58.49
C LEU A 96 14.02 -5.34 57.30
N PRO A 97 13.15 -4.34 57.51
CA PRO A 97 12.83 -3.36 56.48
C PRO A 97 14.05 -2.47 56.23
N LEU A 98 14.43 -2.34 54.97
CA LEU A 98 15.52 -1.52 54.48
C LEU A 98 14.96 -0.46 53.53
N PRO A 99 15.03 0.83 53.88
CA PRO A 99 14.66 1.92 52.98
C PRO A 99 15.47 1.92 51.68
N PHE A 100 14.85 2.35 50.59
CA PHE A 100 15.51 2.49 49.28
C PHE A 100 16.68 3.50 49.30
N SER A 101 16.66 4.46 50.23
CA SER A 101 17.75 5.40 50.50
C SER A 101 19.03 4.75 51.00
N ASP A 102 18.97 3.52 51.53
CA ASP A 102 20.04 2.93 52.33
C ASP A 102 20.88 1.90 51.55
N PHE A 103 20.60 1.72 50.26
CA PHE A 103 21.38 0.85 49.39
C PHE A 103 21.48 1.38 47.96
N ARG A 104 22.55 0.98 47.28
CA ARG A 104 22.83 1.39 45.90
C ARG A 104 22.20 0.46 44.88
N ARG A 105 22.25 -0.85 45.15
CA ARG A 105 21.86 -1.88 44.19
C ARG A 105 21.47 -3.17 44.90
N LEU A 106 20.46 -3.85 44.37
CA LEU A 106 20.07 -5.19 44.79
C LEU A 106 20.09 -6.11 43.57
N THR A 107 20.83 -7.22 43.65
CA THR A 107 20.96 -8.20 42.57
C THR A 107 20.46 -9.56 43.02
N LEU A 108 19.47 -10.14 42.35
CA LEU A 108 19.00 -11.50 42.65
C LEU A 108 20.01 -12.54 42.14
N LYS A 109 20.26 -13.58 42.94
CA LYS A 109 21.18 -14.68 42.57
C LYS A 109 20.57 -15.66 41.57
N LYS A 110 19.24 -15.72 41.51
CA LYS A 110 18.53 -16.57 40.56
C LYS A 110 18.59 -15.91 39.18
N LEU A 111 19.23 -16.57 38.23
CA LEU A 111 19.26 -16.12 36.84
C LEU A 111 17.92 -16.38 36.16
N VAL A 112 17.56 -15.51 35.24
CA VAL A 112 16.41 -15.71 34.35
C VAL A 112 16.91 -16.31 33.06
N HIS A 113 16.37 -17.48 32.71
CA HIS A 113 16.70 -18.19 31.49
C HIS A 113 15.65 -17.93 30.41
N PRO A 114 16.06 -17.83 29.14
CA PRO A 114 15.12 -17.86 28.03
C PRO A 114 14.39 -19.22 27.99
N GLN A 115 13.11 -19.22 27.61
CA GLN A 115 12.37 -20.46 27.35
C GLN A 115 12.88 -21.15 26.06
N GLU A 116 12.96 -22.48 26.06
CA GLU A 116 13.30 -23.25 24.85
C GLU A 116 12.18 -23.14 23.82
N ILE A 117 12.51 -22.64 22.63
CA ILE A 117 11.58 -22.53 21.51
C ILE A 117 11.44 -23.92 20.87
N LEU A 118 10.26 -24.54 20.98
CA LEU A 118 9.97 -25.81 20.32
C LEU A 118 10.06 -25.62 18.79
N SER A 119 10.85 -26.46 18.13
CA SER A 119 11.40 -26.29 16.78
C SER A 119 10.41 -26.35 15.60
N ASN A 120 9.16 -25.92 15.78
CA ASN A 120 8.13 -25.85 14.74
C ASN A 120 7.52 -24.45 14.56
N GLU A 121 8.05 -23.41 15.22
CA GLU A 121 7.56 -22.04 15.06
C GLU A 121 8.38 -21.26 14.02
N GLN A 122 7.67 -20.74 13.00
CA GLN A 122 8.17 -19.91 11.88
C GLN A 122 8.94 -18.63 12.29
N PHE A 123 9.23 -18.41 13.57
CA PHE A 123 9.81 -17.18 14.13
C PHE A 123 10.95 -17.44 15.14
N ALA A 124 11.50 -18.66 15.20
CA ALA A 124 12.49 -19.06 16.20
C ALA A 124 13.76 -18.17 16.21
N GLU A 125 14.22 -17.72 15.05
CA GLU A 125 15.40 -16.85 14.93
C GLU A 125 15.14 -15.42 15.43
N ILE A 126 13.93 -14.90 15.27
CA ILE A 126 13.52 -13.56 15.74
C ILE A 126 13.35 -13.56 17.26
N LEU A 127 12.74 -14.61 17.81
CA LEU A 127 12.62 -14.79 19.26
C LEU A 127 13.97 -15.02 19.95
N ALA A 128 14.96 -15.54 19.20
CA ALA A 128 16.32 -15.74 19.69
C ALA A 128 17.15 -14.43 19.72
N TYR A 129 16.80 -13.43 18.91
CA TYR A 129 17.54 -12.17 18.78
C TYR A 129 17.49 -11.32 20.06
N ARG A 130 18.67 -11.00 20.59
CA ARG A 130 18.86 -10.28 21.86
C ARG A 130 20.00 -9.28 21.71
N SER A 131 19.69 -8.03 21.41
CA SER A 131 20.69 -6.96 21.39
C SER A 131 21.01 -6.53 22.82
N THR A 132 22.29 -6.53 23.20
CA THR A 132 22.75 -5.90 24.43
C THR A 132 23.03 -4.43 24.16
N VAL A 133 22.57 -3.57 25.08
CA VAL A 133 22.76 -2.12 25.01
C VAL A 133 23.60 -1.69 26.20
N GLU A 134 24.49 -0.72 26.00
CA GLU A 134 25.28 -0.12 27.07
C GLU A 134 24.42 0.86 27.88
N PHE A 135 24.51 0.77 29.20
CA PHE A 135 23.84 1.67 30.13
C PHE A 135 24.85 2.43 30.97
N HIS A 136 24.49 3.64 31.37
CA HIS A 136 25.25 4.47 32.30
C HIS A 136 24.32 5.04 33.38
N LEU A 137 24.64 4.81 34.66
CA LEU A 137 24.02 5.49 35.81
C LEU A 137 25.05 6.34 36.53
N THR A 138 24.74 7.62 36.69
CA THR A 138 25.53 8.49 37.58
C THR A 138 24.93 8.41 38.98
N MET A 139 25.66 7.83 39.92
CA MET A 139 25.23 7.63 41.30
C MET A 139 25.29 8.96 42.07
N LYS A 140 24.47 9.12 43.12
CA LYS A 140 24.43 10.39 43.91
C LYS A 140 25.76 10.77 44.57
N ASN A 141 26.65 9.80 44.78
CA ASN A 141 27.99 10.03 45.30
C ASN A 141 29.03 10.39 44.22
N GLY A 142 28.61 10.50 42.95
CA GLY A 142 29.46 10.80 41.80
C GLY A 142 30.05 9.58 41.08
N ASP A 143 29.83 8.36 41.59
CA ASP A 143 30.32 7.15 40.93
C ASP A 143 29.54 6.87 39.63
N LEU A 144 30.22 6.35 38.62
CA LEU A 144 29.58 5.85 37.40
C LEU A 144 29.36 4.34 37.50
N LEU A 145 28.11 3.91 37.42
CA LEU A 145 27.74 2.52 37.26
C LEU A 145 27.38 2.27 35.79
N SER A 146 28.24 1.58 35.06
CA SER A 146 28.02 1.21 33.66
C SER A 146 28.08 -0.29 33.44
N GLY A 147 27.49 -0.74 32.33
CA GLY A 147 27.51 -2.13 31.91
C GLY A 147 26.62 -2.37 30.70
N GLN A 148 26.52 -3.63 30.30
CA GLN A 148 25.58 -4.04 29.26
C GLN A 148 24.30 -4.58 29.87
N THR A 149 23.18 -4.33 29.22
CA THR A 149 21.90 -4.90 29.60
C THR A 149 21.12 -5.37 28.37
N VAL A 150 20.40 -6.47 28.50
CA VAL A 150 19.51 -6.95 27.45
C VAL A 150 18.31 -6.00 27.31
N GLY A 151 17.90 -5.35 28.40
CA GLY A 151 16.91 -4.27 28.42
C GLY A 151 16.72 -3.74 29.84
N TYR A 152 15.71 -2.90 30.06
CA TYR A 152 15.47 -2.29 31.36
C TYR A 152 13.98 -2.02 31.58
N VAL A 153 13.59 -1.83 32.84
CA VAL A 153 12.28 -1.30 33.22
C VAL A 153 12.51 -0.14 34.18
N GLU A 154 12.26 1.08 33.71
CA GLU A 154 12.31 2.29 34.54
C GLU A 154 10.96 2.53 35.21
N THR A 155 11.00 2.85 36.50
CA THR A 155 9.82 3.09 37.35
C THR A 155 10.07 4.29 38.24
N ASP A 156 9.01 4.88 38.81
CA ASP A 156 9.09 6.06 39.68
C ASP A 156 9.97 5.85 40.94
N TYR A 157 10.22 4.58 41.30
CA TYR A 157 10.99 4.20 42.48
C TYR A 157 12.37 3.61 42.14
N GLY A 158 12.73 3.50 40.85
CA GLY A 158 14.06 3.04 40.42
C GLY A 158 14.06 2.31 39.09
N VAL A 159 15.23 1.78 38.72
CA VAL A 159 15.46 1.09 37.44
C VAL A 159 15.77 -0.38 37.68
N PHE A 160 15.09 -1.25 36.94
CA PHE A 160 15.40 -2.66 36.83
C PHE A 160 16.25 -2.91 35.59
N LEU A 161 17.40 -3.56 35.76
CA LEU A 161 18.34 -3.89 34.69
C LEU A 161 18.49 -5.40 34.56
N PHE A 162 18.75 -5.86 33.33
CA PHE A 162 18.96 -7.28 33.02
C PHE A 162 20.34 -7.57 32.38
N PRO A 163 21.45 -7.47 33.13
CA PRO A 163 22.78 -7.76 32.62
C PRO A 163 22.94 -9.22 32.15
N PRO A 164 23.59 -9.49 31.01
CA PRO A 164 23.84 -10.85 30.53
C PRO A 164 24.93 -11.55 31.37
N ARG A 165 24.77 -12.86 31.66
CA ARG A 165 25.75 -13.66 32.44
C ARG A 165 26.34 -14.86 31.70
N SER A 166 25.74 -15.33 30.60
CA SER A 166 26.23 -16.47 29.81
C SER A 166 26.00 -16.27 28.31
N GLU A 167 26.77 -16.99 27.49
CA GLU A 167 26.58 -17.06 26.02
C GLU A 167 25.24 -17.69 25.62
N GLN A 168 24.60 -18.45 26.51
CA GLN A 168 23.25 -19.03 26.31
C GLN A 168 22.13 -18.01 26.61
N GLY A 169 22.50 -16.77 26.95
CA GLY A 169 21.61 -15.61 27.08
C GLY A 169 20.73 -15.62 28.33
N SER A 170 21.22 -16.22 29.42
CA SER A 170 20.69 -15.97 30.76
C SER A 170 21.06 -14.56 31.25
N VAL A 171 20.17 -13.95 32.03
CA VAL A 171 20.35 -12.58 32.56
C VAL A 171 20.22 -12.54 34.07
N GLU A 172 20.91 -11.60 34.69
CA GLU A 172 20.72 -11.21 36.08
C GLU A 172 19.48 -10.33 36.22
N GLN A 173 19.00 -10.22 37.45
CA GLN A 173 17.94 -9.30 37.84
C GLN A 173 18.50 -8.30 38.83
N VAL A 174 18.64 -7.06 38.38
CA VAL A 174 19.24 -5.97 39.15
C VAL A 174 18.22 -4.87 39.36
N PHE A 175 18.12 -4.34 40.58
CA PHE A 175 17.33 -3.17 40.92
C PHE A 175 18.24 -2.08 41.48
N VAL A 176 18.13 -0.88 40.93
CA VAL A 176 18.79 0.33 41.41
C VAL A 176 17.71 1.31 41.84
N PRO A 177 17.60 1.66 43.14
CA PRO A 177 16.59 2.61 43.61
C PRO A 177 16.79 4.00 42.98
N GLY A 178 15.68 4.69 42.68
CA GLY A 178 15.72 6.07 42.16
C GLY A 178 16.44 7.03 43.12
N GLU A 179 16.40 6.70 44.42
CA GLU A 179 17.09 7.46 45.45
C GLU A 179 18.62 7.31 45.42
N ALA A 180 19.17 6.35 44.67
CA ALA A 180 20.60 6.06 44.62
C ALA A 180 21.37 6.74 43.46
N PHE A 181 20.67 7.23 42.43
CA PHE A 181 21.29 7.84 41.24
C PHE A 181 20.67 9.21 40.87
N THR A 182 21.38 9.98 40.04
CA THR A 182 20.93 11.30 39.56
C THR A 182 20.57 11.30 38.08
N SER A 183 21.18 10.41 37.29
CA SER A 183 20.88 10.25 35.87
C SER A 183 21.05 8.81 35.43
N PHE A 184 20.25 8.41 34.45
CA PHE A 184 20.31 7.13 33.76
C PHE A 184 20.23 7.39 32.25
N SER A 185 21.12 6.77 31.48
CA SER A 185 21.13 6.83 30.02
C SER A 185 21.42 5.48 29.39
N LEU A 186 20.92 5.30 28.16
CA LEU A 186 21.10 4.12 27.33
C LEU A 186 21.67 4.54 25.99
N GLY A 187 22.84 4.00 25.65
CA GLY A 187 23.60 4.42 24.48
C GLY A 187 23.97 5.91 24.48
N ASP A 188 24.49 6.38 23.35
CA ASP A 188 24.92 7.78 23.19
C ASP A 188 23.74 8.73 22.98
N HIS A 189 23.80 9.91 23.61
CA HIS A 189 22.74 10.93 23.62
C HIS A 189 22.53 11.58 22.23
N ILE A 190 21.65 11.00 21.41
CA ILE A 190 21.25 11.52 20.08
C ILE A 190 20.87 13.01 20.12
N GLY A 191 20.14 13.46 21.15
CA GLY A 191 19.72 14.86 21.26
C GLY A 191 20.88 15.86 21.41
N GLN A 192 21.95 15.48 22.10
CA GLN A 192 23.14 16.32 22.28
C GLN A 192 23.99 16.35 21.00
N LEU A 193 24.07 15.21 20.32
CA LEU A 193 24.74 15.03 19.03
C LEU A 193 24.08 15.85 17.92
N LEU A 194 22.74 15.93 17.92
CA LEU A 194 21.98 16.75 16.97
C LEU A 194 22.10 18.27 17.23
N VAL A 195 22.32 18.68 18.48
CA VAL A 195 22.60 20.08 18.84
C VAL A 195 24.03 20.45 18.46
N GLU A 196 25.00 19.57 18.71
CA GLU A 196 26.40 19.75 18.31
C GLU A 196 26.56 19.81 16.78
N GLN A 197 25.76 19.06 16.04
CA GLN A 197 25.70 19.10 14.57
C GLN A 197 24.88 20.27 14.01
N GLN A 198 24.37 21.17 14.87
CA GLN A 198 23.53 22.31 14.51
C GLN A 198 22.23 21.94 13.75
N VAL A 199 21.75 20.71 13.90
CA VAL A 199 20.53 20.22 13.24
C VAL A 199 19.28 20.69 14.00
N VAL A 200 19.38 20.85 15.32
CA VAL A 200 18.31 21.36 16.20
C VAL A 200 18.88 22.23 17.32
N THR A 201 18.07 23.16 17.83
CA THR A 201 18.46 24.05 18.93
C THR A 201 18.19 23.40 20.30
N PRO A 202 18.94 23.79 21.36
CA PRO A 202 18.71 23.28 22.72
C PRO A 202 17.27 23.47 23.20
N GLN A 203 16.63 24.59 22.85
CA GLN A 203 15.22 24.86 23.17
C GLN A 203 14.24 23.89 22.47
N GLN A 204 14.55 23.47 21.24
CA GLN A 204 13.72 22.49 20.52
C GLN A 204 13.84 21.09 21.12
N VAL A 205 15.03 20.72 21.62
CA VAL A 205 15.24 19.45 22.33
C VAL A 205 14.50 19.46 23.67
N GLU A 206 14.53 20.58 24.39
CA GLU A 206 13.85 20.73 25.69
C GLU A 206 12.32 20.76 25.54
N GLN A 207 11.81 21.39 24.48
CA GLN A 207 10.38 21.35 24.13
C GLN A 207 9.94 19.93 23.76
N ALA A 208 10.71 19.21 22.95
CA ALA A 208 10.43 17.81 22.61
C ALA A 208 10.46 16.89 23.84
N ALA A 209 11.39 17.12 24.77
CA ALA A 209 11.47 16.38 26.04
C ALA A 209 10.27 16.69 26.96
N SER A 210 9.81 17.95 26.99
CA SER A 210 8.61 18.36 27.74
C SER A 210 7.34 17.74 27.17
N GLU A 211 7.19 17.68 25.84
CA GLU A 211 6.08 16.99 25.18
C GLU A 211 6.10 15.49 25.46
N GLN A 212 7.28 14.87 25.46
CA GLN A 212 7.46 13.46 25.83
C GLN A 212 7.14 13.17 27.31
N SER A 213 7.41 14.11 28.21
CA SER A 213 7.01 14.04 29.63
C SER A 213 5.49 14.09 29.77
N HIS A 214 4.82 14.96 29.02
CA HIS A 214 3.37 15.13 29.06
C HIS A 214 2.62 13.90 28.52
N LEU A 215 3.23 13.16 27.59
CA LEU A 215 2.70 11.91 27.03
C LEU A 215 2.79 10.72 28.00
N ARG A 216 3.72 10.74 28.96
CA ARG A 216 3.94 9.63 29.93
C ARG A 216 2.90 9.56 31.06
N ASN A 217 2.17 10.63 31.35
CA ASN A 217 1.25 10.72 32.49
C ASN A 217 -0.23 10.35 32.18
N ARG A 218 -0.53 9.71 31.04
CA ARG A 218 -1.90 9.27 30.67
C ARG A 218 -2.14 7.78 30.99
N LYS A 219 -3.36 7.44 31.42
CA LYS A 219 -3.76 6.07 31.78
C LYS A 219 -3.74 5.12 30.57
N LEU A 220 -3.22 3.90 30.76
CA LEU A 220 -2.99 2.87 29.72
C LEU A 220 -4.25 2.49 28.91
N GLY A 221 -5.44 2.59 29.52
CA GLY A 221 -6.73 2.33 28.86
C GLY A 221 -7.19 3.46 27.92
N ASP A 222 -6.76 4.69 28.17
CA ASP A 222 -7.00 5.85 27.28
C ASP A 222 -5.94 5.90 26.17
N TYR A 223 -4.77 5.28 26.39
CA TYR A 223 -3.68 5.19 25.43
C TYR A 223 -4.07 4.32 24.21
N LEU A 224 -4.56 3.10 24.41
CA LEU A 224 -4.79 2.13 23.32
C LEU A 224 -5.97 2.46 22.37
N VAL A 225 -6.80 3.46 22.70
CA VAL A 225 -7.99 3.82 21.91
C VAL A 225 -7.82 5.15 21.18
N ASP A 226 -6.94 6.03 21.67
CA ASP A 226 -6.65 7.35 21.08
C ASP A 226 -5.22 7.50 20.53
N THR A 227 -4.27 6.62 20.88
CA THR A 227 -2.94 6.63 20.23
C THR A 227 -2.94 5.68 19.05
N SER A 228 -2.90 6.29 17.87
CA SER A 228 -2.50 5.63 16.66
C SER A 228 -1.14 4.95 16.87
N VAL A 229 -1.01 3.72 16.41
CA VAL A 229 0.24 2.96 16.37
C VAL A 229 1.22 3.72 15.48
N VAL A 230 2.38 4.05 16.04
CA VAL A 230 3.43 4.83 15.36
C VAL A 230 4.77 4.09 15.29
N PHE A 231 4.91 2.95 15.99
CA PHE A 231 6.13 2.13 15.95
C PHE A 231 5.85 0.67 15.57
N PRO A 232 6.77 -0.02 14.87
CA PRO A 232 6.64 -1.43 14.47
C PRO A 232 6.35 -2.39 15.62
N GLU A 233 6.96 -2.19 16.79
CA GLU A 233 6.81 -3.07 17.94
C GLU A 233 5.38 -2.99 18.52
N GLN A 234 4.82 -1.77 18.57
CA GLN A 234 3.44 -1.54 18.98
C GLN A 234 2.44 -2.17 18.01
N LEU A 235 2.74 -2.12 16.70
CA LEU A 235 1.94 -2.75 15.65
C LEU A 235 1.88 -4.26 15.83
N MET A 236 3.03 -4.90 16.08
CA MET A 236 3.10 -6.35 16.26
C MET A 236 2.36 -6.81 17.52
N LEU A 237 2.49 -6.07 18.63
CA LEU A 237 1.74 -6.35 19.86
C LEU A 237 0.23 -6.20 19.66
N ALA A 238 -0.21 -5.16 18.92
CA ALA A 238 -1.61 -4.93 18.63
C ALA A 238 -2.20 -6.02 17.72
N LEU A 239 -1.42 -6.50 16.74
CA LEU A 239 -1.81 -7.60 15.85
C LEU A 239 -1.88 -8.96 16.57
N ASP A 240 -0.98 -9.23 17.51
CA ASP A 240 -1.04 -10.43 18.35
C ASP A 240 -2.31 -10.42 19.23
N GLN A 241 -2.62 -9.28 19.85
CA GLN A 241 -3.86 -9.11 20.62
C GLN A 241 -5.11 -9.29 19.74
N GLN A 242 -5.11 -8.72 18.52
CA GLN A 242 -6.20 -8.91 17.57
C GLN A 242 -6.43 -10.39 17.24
N SER A 243 -5.36 -11.15 17.01
CA SER A 243 -5.45 -12.58 16.67
C SER A 243 -6.12 -13.43 17.76
N LYS A 244 -6.08 -12.95 19.01
CA LYS A 244 -6.66 -13.59 20.20
C LYS A 244 -8.11 -13.17 20.46
N MET A 245 -8.64 -12.18 19.74
CA MET A 245 -10.02 -11.69 19.91
C MET A 245 -11.01 -12.46 19.02
N PRO A 246 -12.23 -12.75 19.49
CA PRO A 246 -13.26 -13.39 18.67
C PRO A 246 -13.75 -12.44 17.57
N MET A 247 -13.76 -12.91 16.32
CA MET A 247 -14.27 -12.15 15.16
C MET A 247 -15.77 -11.88 15.28
N ILE A 248 -16.15 -10.63 15.57
CA ILE A 248 -17.55 -10.15 15.59
C ILE A 248 -17.86 -9.51 14.23
N ARG A 249 -19.05 -9.74 13.67
CA ARG A 249 -19.45 -9.10 12.39
C ARG A 249 -19.68 -7.60 12.57
N VAL A 250 -19.36 -6.81 11.55
CA VAL A 250 -19.53 -5.34 11.55
C VAL A 250 -20.94 -4.91 11.97
N GLY A 251 -21.98 -5.55 11.44
CA GLY A 251 -23.37 -5.24 11.81
C GLY A 251 -23.66 -5.46 13.30
N GLU A 252 -23.24 -6.59 13.85
CA GLU A 252 -23.41 -6.92 15.28
C GLU A 252 -22.60 -5.97 16.18
N ALA A 253 -21.39 -5.59 15.75
CA ALA A 253 -20.55 -4.64 16.46
C ALA A 253 -21.21 -3.24 16.54
N LEU A 254 -21.80 -2.79 15.42
CA LEU A 254 -22.48 -1.49 15.35
C LEU A 254 -23.77 -1.46 16.18
N THR A 255 -24.56 -2.53 16.18
CA THR A 255 -25.76 -2.63 17.02
C THR A 255 -25.42 -2.68 18.51
N ARG A 256 -24.38 -3.44 18.90
CA ARG A 256 -23.92 -3.50 20.31
C ARG A 256 -23.35 -2.20 20.84
N LEU A 257 -22.81 -1.35 19.96
CA LEU A 257 -22.34 -0.01 20.32
C LEU A 257 -23.47 1.04 20.36
N GLY A 258 -24.70 0.65 19.98
CA GLY A 258 -25.85 1.53 19.96
C GLY A 258 -25.81 2.57 18.84
N TYR A 259 -24.99 2.36 17.80
CA TYR A 259 -24.88 3.30 16.68
C TYR A 259 -25.98 3.10 15.63
N ILE A 260 -26.51 1.88 15.52
CA ILE A 260 -27.63 1.54 14.64
C ILE A 260 -28.58 0.59 15.37
N ASP A 261 -29.86 0.61 15.00
CA ASP A 261 -30.85 -0.37 15.48
C ASP A 261 -30.97 -1.59 14.54
N GLU A 262 -31.75 -2.60 14.94
CA GLU A 262 -31.96 -3.82 14.15
C GLU A 262 -32.71 -3.56 12.83
N GLU A 263 -33.57 -2.54 12.78
CA GLU A 263 -34.36 -2.20 11.60
C GLU A 263 -33.50 -1.54 10.52
N GLN A 264 -32.65 -0.59 10.92
CA GLN A 264 -31.64 0.06 10.08
C GLN A 264 -30.63 -0.94 9.54
N LEU A 265 -30.18 -1.89 10.37
CA LEU A 265 -29.29 -2.98 9.94
C LEU A 265 -29.97 -3.86 8.88
N LYS A 266 -31.25 -4.21 9.07
CA LYS A 266 -32.02 -5.00 8.11
C LYS A 266 -32.19 -4.28 6.78
N GLN A 267 -32.52 -3.00 6.80
CA GLN A 267 -32.64 -2.17 5.60
C GLN A 267 -31.31 -2.09 4.83
N ALA A 268 -30.19 -1.91 5.52
CA ALA A 268 -28.87 -1.88 4.89
C ALA A 268 -28.48 -3.23 4.28
N LEU A 269 -28.79 -4.34 4.94
CA LEU A 269 -28.55 -5.70 4.43
C LEU A 269 -29.40 -6.02 3.19
N GLU A 270 -30.66 -5.58 3.14
CA GLU A 270 -31.51 -5.75 1.95
C GLU A 270 -30.96 -4.95 0.77
N LYS A 271 -30.53 -3.71 1.00
CA LYS A 271 -29.91 -2.90 -0.06
C LYS A 271 -28.57 -3.48 -0.53
N GLN A 272 -27.79 -4.07 0.37
CA GLN A 272 -26.54 -4.75 0.05
C GLN A 272 -26.75 -6.00 -0.83
N LYS A 273 -27.91 -6.68 -0.75
CA LYS A 273 -28.22 -7.80 -1.66
C LYS A 273 -28.32 -7.35 -3.11
N THR A 274 -28.83 -6.14 -3.33
CA THR A 274 -28.98 -5.51 -4.65
C THR A 274 -27.65 -4.89 -5.11
N GLU A 275 -26.90 -4.27 -4.19
CA GLU A 275 -25.61 -3.62 -4.43
C GLU A 275 -24.45 -4.40 -3.79
N ARG A 276 -24.17 -5.60 -4.30
CA ARG A 276 -23.15 -6.51 -3.72
C ARG A 276 -21.71 -5.98 -3.72
N SER A 277 -21.44 -4.88 -4.43
CA SER A 277 -20.12 -4.26 -4.51
C SER A 277 -19.79 -3.34 -3.34
N VAL A 278 -20.77 -2.90 -2.55
CA VAL A 278 -20.58 -1.93 -1.47
C VAL A 278 -20.54 -2.63 -0.10
N PRO A 279 -19.51 -2.39 0.73
CA PRO A 279 -19.44 -2.93 2.10
C PRO A 279 -20.59 -2.44 2.98
N LEU A 280 -21.03 -3.27 3.93
CA LEU A 280 -22.18 -2.97 4.80
C LEU A 280 -21.97 -1.69 5.61
N GLY A 281 -20.76 -1.48 6.16
CA GLY A 281 -20.40 -0.27 6.89
C GLY A 281 -20.50 0.99 6.02
N GLN A 282 -19.99 0.93 4.80
CA GLN A 282 -20.10 2.04 3.84
C GLN A 282 -21.55 2.29 3.44
N GLN A 283 -22.35 1.23 3.30
CA GLN A 283 -23.77 1.35 2.97
C GLN A 283 -24.56 2.07 4.07
N LEU A 284 -24.28 1.74 5.33
CA LEU A 284 -24.86 2.42 6.49
C LEU A 284 -24.47 3.91 6.56
N VAL A 285 -23.25 4.25 6.15
CA VAL A 285 -22.80 5.65 6.03
C VAL A 285 -23.54 6.37 4.89
N ASN A 286 -23.64 5.74 3.72
CA ASN A 286 -24.34 6.32 2.56
C ASN A 286 -25.83 6.55 2.81
N MET A 287 -26.46 5.69 3.61
CA MET A 287 -27.86 5.82 4.03
C MET A 287 -28.07 6.87 5.14
N GLY A 288 -26.99 7.46 5.66
CA GLY A 288 -27.04 8.47 6.72
C GLY A 288 -27.28 7.91 8.13
N PHE A 289 -27.28 6.58 8.29
CA PHE A 289 -27.51 5.92 9.59
C PHE A 289 -26.25 5.91 10.46
N LEU A 290 -25.06 6.05 9.87
CA LEU A 290 -23.79 5.98 10.56
C LEU A 290 -22.83 7.06 10.08
N THR A 291 -22.07 7.67 10.99
CA THR A 291 -20.94 8.53 10.59
C THR A 291 -19.67 7.72 10.37
N ARG A 292 -18.76 8.21 9.51
CA ARG A 292 -17.46 7.57 9.25
C ARG A 292 -16.66 7.34 10.55
N ARG A 293 -16.73 8.31 11.47
CA ARG A 293 -16.05 8.24 12.77
C ARG A 293 -16.59 7.10 13.63
N GLN A 294 -17.91 6.94 13.69
CA GLN A 294 -18.54 5.84 14.43
C GLN A 294 -18.19 4.46 13.85
N LEU A 295 -18.11 4.35 12.52
CA LEU A 295 -17.66 3.13 11.85
C LEU A 295 -16.22 2.78 12.25
N ASN A 296 -15.29 3.73 12.16
CA ASN A 296 -13.88 3.52 12.53
C ASN A 296 -13.74 3.14 14.01
N THR A 297 -14.49 3.79 14.90
CA THR A 297 -14.53 3.42 16.33
C THR A 297 -15.02 1.99 16.54
N ALA A 298 -16.01 1.52 15.77
CA ALA A 298 -16.51 0.16 15.86
C ALA A 298 -15.49 -0.88 15.36
N LEU A 299 -14.83 -0.60 14.23
CA LEU A 299 -13.78 -1.45 13.68
C LEU A 299 -12.59 -1.59 14.64
N ALA A 300 -12.16 -0.50 15.27
CA ALA A 300 -11.08 -0.53 16.27
C ALA A 300 -11.53 -1.23 17.56
N ARG A 301 -12.61 -0.77 18.22
CA ARG A 301 -12.98 -1.22 19.58
C ARG A 301 -13.59 -2.62 19.67
N LYS A 302 -14.26 -3.09 18.62
CA LYS A 302 -15.01 -4.36 18.66
C LYS A 302 -14.47 -5.43 17.72
N MET A 303 -13.74 -5.05 16.68
CA MET A 303 -13.10 -6.00 15.75
C MET A 303 -11.58 -6.03 15.88
N GLY A 304 -11.00 -5.20 16.76
CA GLY A 304 -9.60 -5.26 17.15
C GLY A 304 -8.63 -4.82 16.06
N TYR A 305 -9.08 -4.09 15.03
CA TYR A 305 -8.17 -3.56 14.02
C TYR A 305 -7.29 -2.46 14.64
N PRO A 306 -5.95 -2.60 14.66
CA PRO A 306 -5.08 -1.55 15.15
C PRO A 306 -5.24 -0.29 14.30
N VAL A 307 -5.29 0.87 14.93
CA VAL A 307 -5.30 2.16 14.22
C VAL A 307 -3.86 2.61 14.06
N VAL A 308 -3.39 2.83 12.84
CA VAL A 308 -2.01 3.25 12.54
C VAL A 308 -2.02 4.69 12.04
N ASP A 309 -1.12 5.52 12.59
CA ASP A 309 -0.85 6.84 12.03
C ASP A 309 0.29 6.71 11.04
N VAL A 310 -0.11 6.61 9.79
CA VAL A 310 0.81 6.45 8.65
C VAL A 310 1.78 7.62 8.50
N THR A 311 1.48 8.81 9.04
CA THR A 311 2.35 9.98 8.91
C THR A 311 3.58 9.90 9.84
N ALA A 312 3.42 9.26 10.99
CA ALA A 312 4.48 9.10 12.00
C ALA A 312 5.11 7.70 12.01
N PHE A 313 4.48 6.72 11.34
CA PHE A 313 4.97 5.34 11.29
C PHE A 313 6.21 5.19 10.38
N PRO A 314 7.28 4.51 10.81
CA PRO A 314 8.47 4.26 9.98
C PRO A 314 8.16 3.16 8.95
N ILE A 315 7.80 3.59 7.75
CA ILE A 315 7.45 2.68 6.64
C ILE A 315 8.71 2.01 6.07
N GLU A 316 8.64 0.70 5.85
CA GLU A 316 9.73 -0.10 5.29
C GLU A 316 9.76 -0.08 3.76
N ASP A 317 10.95 0.13 3.19
CA ASP A 317 11.20 0.08 1.73
C ASP A 317 10.73 -1.25 1.09
N ALA A 318 10.95 -2.37 1.78
CA ALA A 318 10.53 -3.69 1.31
C ALA A 318 9.01 -3.78 1.11
N ALA A 319 8.21 -3.10 1.95
CA ALA A 319 6.76 -3.07 1.82
C ALA A 319 6.30 -2.22 0.62
N LEU A 320 6.97 -1.09 0.39
CA LEU A 320 6.70 -0.18 -0.72
C LEU A 320 7.01 -0.83 -2.07
N ARG A 321 8.06 -1.64 -2.16
CA ARG A 321 8.43 -2.35 -3.40
C ARG A 321 7.43 -3.43 -3.80
N LYS A 322 6.83 -4.12 -2.83
CA LYS A 322 5.84 -5.19 -3.11
C LYS A 322 4.49 -4.65 -3.58
N ILE A 323 4.14 -3.42 -3.22
CA ILE A 323 2.86 -2.81 -3.60
C ILE A 323 3.16 -1.53 -4.41
N PRO A 324 2.97 -1.50 -5.73
CA PRO A 324 3.22 -0.31 -6.54
C PRO A 324 2.29 0.86 -6.15
N ILE A 325 2.78 2.10 -6.30
CA ILE A 325 2.03 3.32 -5.94
C ILE A 325 0.64 3.39 -6.59
N GLY A 326 0.51 3.02 -7.88
CA GLY A 326 -0.79 3.04 -8.56
C GLY A 326 -1.81 2.08 -7.92
N THR A 327 -1.34 0.95 -7.37
CA THR A 327 -2.17 0.02 -6.62
C THR A 327 -2.49 0.56 -5.23
N ALA A 328 -1.49 1.11 -4.52
CA ALA A 328 -1.67 1.75 -3.22
C ALA A 328 -2.72 2.88 -3.29
N GLN A 329 -2.65 3.74 -4.31
CA GLN A 329 -3.61 4.82 -4.55
C GLN A 329 -5.01 4.31 -4.90
N ARG A 330 -5.12 3.35 -5.84
CA ARG A 330 -6.41 2.80 -6.27
C ARG A 330 -7.13 2.07 -5.13
N LEU A 331 -6.40 1.27 -4.37
CA LEU A 331 -6.94 0.49 -3.26
C LEU A 331 -7.02 1.29 -1.96
N LYS A 332 -6.47 2.52 -1.93
CA LYS A 332 -6.40 3.40 -0.76
C LYS A 332 -5.77 2.68 0.45
N VAL A 333 -4.61 2.08 0.21
CA VAL A 333 -3.84 1.33 1.21
C VAL A 333 -2.39 1.82 1.25
N MET A 334 -1.85 1.95 2.45
CA MET A 334 -0.45 2.29 2.68
C MET A 334 0.30 1.04 3.16
N PRO A 335 1.31 0.53 2.44
CA PRO A 335 2.16 -0.53 2.96
C PRO A 335 2.97 -0.01 4.14
N LEU A 336 3.08 -0.81 5.20
CA LEU A 336 3.79 -0.43 6.42
C LEU A 336 5.09 -1.22 6.57
N ILE A 337 4.96 -2.56 6.59
CA ILE A 337 6.04 -3.50 6.91
C ILE A 337 5.91 -4.71 6.00
N SER A 338 7.04 -5.26 5.56
CA SER A 338 7.05 -6.54 4.84
C SER A 338 8.16 -7.44 5.32
N ARG A 339 7.79 -8.63 5.78
CA ARG A 339 8.71 -9.66 6.28
C ARG A 339 8.33 -10.99 5.63
N ASP A 340 9.26 -11.60 4.90
CA ASP A 340 9.09 -12.87 4.20
C ASP A 340 7.76 -12.93 3.41
N ASN A 341 6.82 -13.75 3.89
CA ASN A 341 5.52 -14.04 3.31
C ASN A 341 4.36 -13.24 3.94
N LEU A 342 4.65 -12.22 4.75
CA LEU A 342 3.67 -11.39 5.45
C LEU A 342 3.88 -9.91 5.13
N THR A 343 2.83 -9.23 4.69
CA THR A 343 2.85 -7.78 4.49
C THR A 343 1.74 -7.13 5.30
N VAL A 344 2.10 -6.11 6.08
CA VAL A 344 1.15 -5.34 6.88
C VAL A 344 0.84 -4.04 6.14
N VAL A 345 -0.44 -3.73 6.00
CA VAL A 345 -0.93 -2.54 5.31
C VAL A 345 -1.88 -1.74 6.20
N ALA A 346 -1.88 -0.42 6.10
CA ALA A 346 -2.93 0.44 6.63
C ALA A 346 -3.99 0.68 5.55
N ALA A 347 -5.25 0.42 5.86
CA ALA A 347 -6.38 0.55 4.95
C ALA A 347 -7.47 1.41 5.57
N VAL A 348 -8.20 2.15 4.72
CA VAL A 348 -9.37 2.94 5.16
C VAL A 348 -10.49 2.04 5.68
N ASP A 349 -10.67 0.87 5.07
CA ASP A 349 -11.63 -0.14 5.51
C ASP A 349 -11.01 -1.54 5.38
N PRO A 350 -10.47 -2.10 6.47
CA PRO A 350 -9.80 -3.40 6.47
C PRO A 350 -10.77 -4.58 6.36
N THR A 351 -12.09 -4.34 6.30
CA THR A 351 -13.11 -5.39 6.15
C THR A 351 -13.32 -5.82 4.69
N GLN A 352 -12.71 -5.09 3.74
CA GLN A 352 -12.85 -5.35 2.32
C GLN A 352 -12.05 -6.58 1.87
N ARG A 353 -12.71 -7.73 1.90
CA ARG A 353 -12.08 -9.02 1.56
C ARG A 353 -11.47 -9.05 0.15
N LYS A 354 -12.12 -8.44 -0.85
CA LYS A 354 -11.59 -8.38 -2.22
C LYS A 354 -10.28 -7.60 -2.32
N MET A 355 -10.15 -6.51 -1.56
CA MET A 355 -8.91 -5.72 -1.50
C MET A 355 -7.79 -6.55 -0.88
N LEU A 356 -8.06 -7.28 0.21
CA LEU A 356 -7.10 -8.18 0.83
C LEU A 356 -6.68 -9.29 -0.12
N GLU A 357 -7.62 -9.98 -0.77
CA GLU A 357 -7.34 -11.06 -1.73
C GLU A 357 -6.48 -10.56 -2.91
N GLU A 358 -6.76 -9.35 -3.40
CA GLU A 358 -5.97 -8.72 -4.47
C GLU A 358 -4.54 -8.36 -4.01
N LEU A 359 -4.38 -7.83 -2.79
CA LEU A 359 -3.06 -7.54 -2.22
C LEU A 359 -2.29 -8.82 -1.90
N GLU A 360 -2.92 -9.85 -1.35
CA GLU A 360 -2.31 -11.16 -1.07
C GLU A 360 -1.78 -11.80 -2.36
N PHE A 361 -2.58 -11.70 -3.43
CA PHE A 361 -2.18 -12.14 -4.75
C PHE A 361 -0.99 -11.34 -5.31
N LEU A 362 -0.99 -10.02 -5.15
CA LEU A 362 0.10 -9.16 -5.64
C LEU A 362 1.41 -9.42 -4.88
N VAL A 363 1.33 -9.50 -3.56
CA VAL A 363 2.47 -9.67 -2.64
C VAL A 363 2.98 -11.11 -2.64
N GLN A 364 2.21 -12.06 -3.20
CA GLN A 364 2.46 -13.50 -3.14
C GLN A 364 2.65 -14.00 -1.71
N GLY A 365 1.80 -13.48 -0.80
CA GLY A 365 1.87 -13.79 0.63
C GLY A 365 0.65 -13.34 1.40
N ARG A 366 0.65 -13.58 2.70
CA ARG A 366 -0.43 -13.18 3.60
C ARG A 366 -0.40 -11.67 3.81
N VAL A 367 -1.58 -11.04 3.81
CA VAL A 367 -1.71 -9.61 4.07
C VAL A 367 -2.51 -9.40 5.34
N ILE A 368 -1.99 -8.57 6.23
CA ILE A 368 -2.69 -8.13 7.44
C ILE A 368 -3.02 -6.65 7.27
N ALA A 369 -4.31 -6.32 7.34
CA ALA A 369 -4.75 -4.93 7.29
C ALA A 369 -4.98 -4.35 8.68
N THR A 370 -4.53 -3.11 8.83
CA THR A 370 -4.77 -2.21 9.95
C THR A 370 -5.64 -1.05 9.49
N LEU A 371 -6.24 -0.31 10.43
CA LEU A 371 -7.07 0.85 10.12
C LEU A 371 -6.20 2.10 10.02
N GLY A 372 -6.38 2.90 8.98
CA GLY A 372 -5.76 4.22 8.88
C GLY A 372 -6.75 5.27 8.39
N ASP A 373 -6.42 6.54 8.63
CA ASP A 373 -7.25 7.65 8.15
C ASP A 373 -7.11 7.83 6.63
N GLU A 374 -8.22 8.11 5.94
CA GLU A 374 -8.25 8.23 4.48
C GLU A 374 -7.40 9.39 3.97
N PHE A 375 -7.44 10.53 4.65
CA PHE A 375 -6.68 11.70 4.23
C PHE A 375 -5.19 11.50 4.49
N GLN A 376 -4.83 10.98 5.67
CA GLN A 376 -3.44 10.66 6.02
C GLN A 376 -2.85 9.60 5.08
N ILE A 377 -3.58 8.52 4.76
CA ILE A 377 -3.15 7.48 3.82
C ILE A 377 -2.86 8.09 2.44
N GLN A 378 -3.78 8.88 1.89
CA GLN A 378 -3.60 9.46 0.55
C GLN A 378 -2.44 10.46 0.47
N GLN A 379 -2.24 11.27 1.52
CA GLN A 379 -1.08 12.17 1.60
C GLN A 379 0.22 11.38 1.72
N THR A 380 0.29 10.46 2.69
CA THR A 380 1.49 9.67 2.99
C THR A 380 1.90 8.77 1.82
N ILE A 381 0.95 8.20 1.06
CA ILE A 381 1.29 7.43 -0.15
C ILE A 381 2.08 8.30 -1.13
N ARG A 382 1.68 9.55 -1.34
CA ARG A 382 2.41 10.45 -2.25
C ARG A 382 3.78 10.78 -1.67
N ASP A 383 3.82 11.25 -0.43
CA ASP A 383 5.04 11.77 0.19
C ASP A 383 6.10 10.68 0.41
N THR A 384 5.69 9.48 0.83
CA THR A 384 6.61 8.38 1.16
C THR A 384 7.13 7.70 -0.10
N TYR A 385 6.28 7.37 -1.08
CA TYR A 385 6.79 6.82 -2.34
C TYR A 385 7.69 7.82 -3.07
N GLU A 386 7.47 9.13 -2.92
CA GLU A 386 8.39 10.17 -3.40
C GLU A 386 9.75 10.12 -2.70
N LYS A 387 9.74 10.12 -1.36
CA LYS A 387 10.97 10.05 -0.54
C LYS A 387 11.84 8.85 -0.87
N PHE A 388 11.23 7.70 -1.17
CA PHE A 388 11.94 6.47 -1.55
C PHE A 388 12.24 6.37 -3.05
N GLY A 389 11.90 7.38 -3.86
CA GLY A 389 12.14 7.36 -5.32
C GLY A 389 11.29 6.34 -6.08
N LEU A 390 10.21 5.86 -5.47
CA LEU A 390 9.26 4.87 -6.00
C LEU A 390 8.01 5.54 -6.64
N ASN A 391 7.99 6.87 -6.70
CA ASN A 391 7.01 7.65 -7.45
C ASN A 391 7.23 7.50 -8.95
N HIS A 392 6.64 6.48 -9.55
CA HIS A 392 6.48 6.41 -11.01
C HIS A 392 5.19 7.10 -11.52
N THR A 393 4.41 7.74 -10.63
CA THR A 393 3.15 8.42 -11.00
C THR A 393 3.12 9.94 -10.78
N ALA A 394 4.18 10.55 -10.24
CA ALA A 394 4.30 12.02 -10.10
C ALA A 394 5.28 12.61 -11.11
N LEU A 395 5.02 12.37 -12.39
CA LEU A 395 5.83 12.88 -13.51
C LEU A 395 5.06 13.90 -14.36
N SER A 396 4.01 14.49 -13.79
CA SER A 396 3.27 15.61 -14.36
C SER A 396 3.19 16.72 -13.33
N GLU A 397 3.81 17.85 -13.68
CA GLU A 397 3.66 19.19 -13.09
C GLU A 397 4.61 19.53 -11.92
N ASP A 398 5.64 20.31 -12.29
CA ASP A 398 6.46 21.22 -11.50
C ASP A 398 7.52 20.68 -10.51
N LEU A 399 8.72 20.36 -11.04
CA LEU A 399 9.96 20.99 -10.54
C LEU A 399 11.03 21.11 -11.67
N PRO A 400 11.61 22.30 -11.88
CA PRO A 400 12.73 22.54 -12.79
C PRO A 400 14.01 21.96 -12.18
N GLY A 401 14.60 20.95 -12.83
CA GLY A 401 15.84 20.31 -12.34
C GLY A 401 16.17 18.94 -12.92
N LEU A 402 15.26 18.29 -13.66
CA LEU A 402 15.53 17.04 -14.38
C LEU A 402 15.72 17.22 -15.89
N THR A 403 16.24 18.39 -16.29
CA THR A 403 17.05 18.51 -17.51
C THR A 403 18.42 17.88 -17.22
N GLY A 404 18.52 16.56 -17.19
CA GLY A 404 19.82 15.91 -17.01
C GLY A 404 19.80 14.57 -16.30
N LEU A 405 18.89 13.66 -16.62
CA LEU A 405 19.35 12.29 -16.77
C LEU A 405 19.85 12.21 -18.22
N PRO A 406 21.13 11.88 -18.46
CA PRO A 406 21.53 11.47 -19.79
C PRO A 406 20.57 10.36 -20.18
N GLU A 407 19.79 10.58 -21.24
CA GLU A 407 19.39 9.48 -22.08
C GLU A 407 20.71 8.92 -22.60
N ASP A 408 21.35 8.05 -21.82
CA ASP A 408 22.32 7.14 -22.39
C ASP A 408 21.57 6.49 -23.54
N GLN A 409 22.09 6.73 -24.74
CA GLN A 409 21.66 6.10 -25.98
C GLN A 409 22.01 4.61 -25.94
N SER A 410 21.85 3.96 -24.78
CA SER A 410 22.09 2.54 -24.64
C SER A 410 21.01 1.84 -25.42
N SER A 411 21.38 1.37 -26.61
CA SER A 411 20.52 0.56 -27.43
C SER A 411 20.10 -0.67 -26.65
N SER A 412 18.97 -1.28 -27.01
CA SER A 412 18.55 -2.55 -26.42
C SER A 412 19.67 -3.59 -26.36
N SER A 413 20.58 -3.60 -27.36
CA SER A 413 21.80 -4.42 -27.41
C SER A 413 22.79 -4.19 -26.26
N GLU A 414 22.99 -2.96 -25.80
CA GLU A 414 23.90 -2.67 -24.68
C GLU A 414 23.30 -3.09 -23.33
N LEU A 415 21.98 -2.91 -23.17
CA LEU A 415 21.26 -3.40 -21.98
C LEU A 415 21.35 -4.93 -21.90
N LEU A 416 21.27 -5.63 -23.03
CA LEU A 416 21.46 -7.09 -23.06
C LEU A 416 22.85 -7.53 -22.67
N GLU A 417 23.88 -6.85 -23.14
CA GLU A 417 25.26 -7.18 -22.79
C GLU A 417 25.48 -7.07 -21.29
N SER A 418 24.91 -6.03 -20.66
CA SER A 418 24.91 -5.90 -19.19
C SER A 418 24.16 -7.03 -18.46
N MET A 419 23.13 -7.61 -19.10
CA MET A 419 22.34 -8.72 -18.57
C MET A 419 23.03 -10.09 -18.75
N GLU A 420 23.78 -10.27 -19.85
CA GLU A 420 24.57 -11.47 -20.12
C GLU A 420 25.81 -11.55 -19.19
N LEU A 421 26.44 -10.42 -18.88
CA LEU A 421 27.56 -10.33 -17.93
C LEU A 421 27.18 -10.76 -16.50
N SER A 422 25.94 -10.48 -16.07
CA SER A 422 25.43 -10.93 -14.77
C SER A 422 25.07 -12.42 -14.70
N SER A 423 24.99 -13.11 -15.84
CA SER A 423 24.61 -14.53 -15.92
C SER A 423 25.75 -15.47 -16.29
N ALA A 424 26.93 -14.96 -16.68
CA ALA A 424 28.07 -15.75 -17.14
C ALA A 424 29.06 -16.20 -16.04
N GLY A 425 28.64 -16.26 -14.77
CA GLY A 425 29.50 -16.48 -13.61
C GLY A 425 29.59 -17.89 -13.03
N GLY A 426 29.11 -18.94 -13.71
CA GLY A 426 29.12 -20.30 -13.17
C GLY A 426 29.21 -21.38 -14.25
N ASP A 427 30.36 -22.05 -14.33
CA ASP A 427 30.66 -23.12 -15.29
C ASP A 427 30.35 -24.52 -14.71
N ASP A 428 29.27 -24.64 -13.91
CA ASP A 428 28.83 -25.90 -13.28
C ASP A 428 27.41 -26.31 -13.75
N PRO A 429 27.19 -27.54 -14.27
CA PRO A 429 25.95 -27.90 -14.97
C PRO A 429 24.69 -28.08 -14.11
N GLU A 430 24.76 -27.88 -12.79
CA GLU A 430 23.67 -28.21 -11.84
C GLU A 430 23.22 -27.06 -10.93
N GLU A 431 23.60 -25.80 -11.20
CA GLU A 431 23.02 -24.66 -10.49
C GLU A 431 21.68 -24.23 -11.11
N PHE A 432 20.63 -24.20 -10.28
CA PHE A 432 19.34 -23.63 -10.62
C PHE A 432 19.50 -22.13 -10.93
N GLU A 433 19.56 -21.75 -12.21
CA GLU A 433 19.44 -20.35 -12.64
C GLU A 433 18.17 -19.74 -12.01
N SER A 434 18.36 -18.75 -11.15
CA SER A 434 17.26 -18.10 -10.42
C SER A 434 16.28 -17.43 -11.40
N PRO A 435 14.97 -17.66 -11.28
CA PRO A 435 13.97 -16.96 -12.09
C PRO A 435 14.06 -15.46 -11.89
N ILE A 436 14.00 -14.70 -12.98
CA ILE A 436 14.05 -13.24 -12.93
C ILE A 436 12.68 -12.71 -12.52
N GLU A 437 12.67 -11.72 -11.64
CA GLU A 437 11.44 -11.11 -11.17
C GLU A 437 10.86 -10.12 -12.19
N GLN A 438 9.54 -10.00 -12.20
CA GLN A 438 8.82 -9.08 -13.11
C GLN A 438 9.07 -7.60 -12.78
N SER A 439 9.53 -7.33 -11.56
CA SER A 439 9.93 -6.04 -11.00
C SER A 439 11.37 -5.65 -11.30
N ASP A 440 12.15 -6.50 -11.97
CA ASP A 440 13.54 -6.21 -12.32
C ASP A 440 13.62 -4.93 -13.17
N ASN A 441 14.41 -3.96 -12.70
CA ASN A 441 14.53 -2.63 -13.32
C ASN A 441 15.09 -2.73 -14.74
N THR A 442 16.00 -3.67 -14.99
CA THR A 442 16.63 -3.89 -16.30
C THR A 442 15.60 -4.43 -17.29
N LEU A 443 14.75 -5.38 -16.86
CA LEU A 443 13.63 -5.88 -17.67
C LEU A 443 12.61 -4.78 -17.98
N VAL A 444 12.28 -3.93 -17.00
CA VAL A 444 11.34 -2.81 -17.17
C VAL A 444 11.90 -1.82 -18.19
N ARG A 445 13.17 -1.43 -18.07
CA ARG A 445 13.85 -0.54 -19.02
C ARG A 445 13.88 -1.17 -20.41
N LEU A 446 14.21 -2.46 -20.53
CA LEU A 446 14.24 -3.18 -21.80
C LEU A 446 12.87 -3.14 -22.51
N ILE A 447 11.78 -3.44 -21.80
CA ILE A 447 10.43 -3.43 -22.39
C ILE A 447 10.03 -2.03 -22.85
N ASN A 448 10.31 -1.01 -22.04
CA ASN A 448 10.01 0.38 -22.39
C ASN A 448 10.82 0.82 -23.62
N THR A 449 12.13 0.55 -23.65
CA THR A 449 13.01 0.85 -24.78
C THR A 449 12.54 0.11 -26.04
N MET A 450 12.18 -1.17 -25.93
CA MET A 450 11.65 -1.96 -27.05
C MET A 450 10.39 -1.31 -27.65
N ILE A 451 9.43 -0.86 -26.83
CA ILE A 451 8.19 -0.22 -27.32
C ILE A 451 8.50 1.12 -28.00
N VAL A 452 9.40 1.92 -27.41
CA VAL A 452 9.82 3.21 -27.97
C VAL A 452 10.53 3.02 -29.31
N GLU A 453 11.46 2.07 -29.39
CA GLU A 453 12.16 1.74 -30.64
C GLU A 453 11.21 1.19 -31.71
N ALA A 454 10.26 0.33 -31.34
CA ALA A 454 9.24 -0.15 -32.25
C ALA A 454 8.45 1.01 -32.86
N HIS A 455 8.00 1.95 -32.03
CA HIS A 455 7.31 3.16 -32.49
C HIS A 455 8.19 4.03 -33.39
N ALA A 456 9.44 4.31 -32.99
CA ALA A 456 10.37 5.11 -33.77
C ALA A 456 10.68 4.50 -35.15
N ARG A 457 10.70 3.17 -35.24
CA ARG A 457 10.93 2.43 -36.49
C ARG A 457 9.66 2.27 -37.34
N GLY A 458 8.49 2.70 -36.87
CA GLY A 458 7.21 2.53 -37.57
C GLY A 458 6.74 1.08 -37.63
N VAL A 459 7.00 0.30 -36.58
CA VAL A 459 6.58 -1.10 -36.44
C VAL A 459 5.08 -1.15 -36.16
N SER A 460 4.36 -2.06 -36.83
CA SER A 460 2.92 -2.28 -36.61
C SER A 460 2.64 -3.21 -35.44
N ASP A 461 3.42 -4.29 -35.31
CA ASP A 461 3.20 -5.32 -34.29
C ASP A 461 4.54 -5.79 -33.69
N ILE A 462 4.59 -5.93 -32.37
CA ILE A 462 5.67 -6.57 -31.61
C ILE A 462 5.21 -7.99 -31.27
N HIS A 463 6.02 -8.97 -31.62
CA HIS A 463 5.77 -10.38 -31.34
C HIS A 463 6.79 -10.85 -30.29
N VAL A 464 6.31 -11.44 -29.19
CA VAL A 464 7.11 -12.09 -28.15
C VAL A 464 6.75 -13.57 -28.14
N GLU A 465 7.71 -14.41 -28.51
CA GLU A 465 7.50 -15.83 -28.80
C GLU A 465 8.27 -16.70 -27.82
N SER A 466 7.53 -17.48 -27.06
CA SER A 466 8.02 -18.36 -26.01
C SER A 466 8.27 -19.76 -26.58
N GLN A 467 9.53 -20.19 -26.61
CA GLN A 467 9.89 -21.54 -27.07
C GLN A 467 10.06 -22.55 -25.93
N PRO A 468 9.86 -23.86 -26.11
CA PRO A 468 9.99 -24.85 -25.05
C PRO A 468 11.43 -25.06 -24.56
N ARG A 469 11.57 -25.64 -23.35
CA ARG A 469 12.86 -25.96 -22.72
C ARG A 469 13.73 -24.71 -22.50
N ARG A 470 15.06 -24.87 -22.62
CA ARG A 470 16.06 -23.80 -22.53
C ARG A 470 16.21 -22.97 -23.83
N ALA A 471 15.27 -23.08 -24.77
CA ALA A 471 15.29 -22.25 -25.96
C ALA A 471 15.03 -20.77 -25.60
N LYS A 472 15.73 -19.88 -26.30
CA LYS A 472 15.63 -18.42 -26.12
C LYS A 472 14.22 -17.94 -26.45
N VAL A 473 13.78 -16.91 -25.75
CA VAL A 473 12.57 -16.14 -26.09
C VAL A 473 12.89 -15.27 -27.29
N ARG A 474 12.08 -15.31 -28.34
CA ARG A 474 12.29 -14.50 -29.55
C ARG A 474 11.36 -13.31 -29.56
N ILE A 475 11.91 -12.13 -29.80
CA ILE A 475 11.17 -10.90 -30.01
C ILE A 475 11.35 -10.48 -31.48
N ARG A 476 10.24 -10.27 -32.17
CA ARG A 476 10.20 -9.91 -33.60
C ARG A 476 9.33 -8.70 -33.83
N PHE A 477 9.71 -7.86 -34.80
CA PHE A 477 8.93 -6.71 -35.22
C PHE A 477 8.31 -6.96 -36.59
N ARG A 478 7.02 -6.65 -36.71
CA ARG A 478 6.33 -6.58 -37.99
C ARG A 478 6.34 -5.14 -38.50
N LYS A 479 6.92 -4.92 -39.66
CA LYS A 479 6.90 -3.63 -40.35
C LYS A 479 6.51 -3.86 -41.80
N ASP A 480 5.53 -3.08 -42.28
CA ASP A 480 5.03 -3.18 -43.65
C ASP A 480 4.63 -4.62 -44.05
N GLY A 481 4.06 -5.36 -43.09
CA GLY A 481 3.66 -6.76 -43.25
C GLY A 481 4.79 -7.80 -43.10
N ILE A 482 6.05 -7.39 -43.12
CA ILE A 482 7.23 -8.27 -43.03
C ILE A 482 7.65 -8.43 -41.56
N LEU A 483 7.86 -9.67 -41.14
CA LEU A 483 8.30 -10.01 -39.78
C LEU A 483 9.82 -10.15 -39.74
N SER A 484 10.47 -9.41 -38.86
CA SER A 484 11.93 -9.33 -38.74
C SER A 484 12.38 -9.59 -37.29
N PRO A 485 13.49 -10.34 -37.08
CA PRO A 485 14.03 -10.53 -35.74
C PRO A 485 14.49 -9.21 -35.15
N TYR A 486 14.16 -8.97 -33.88
CA TYR A 486 14.60 -7.81 -33.12
C TYR A 486 15.59 -8.23 -32.04
N LEU A 487 15.19 -9.19 -31.21
CA LEU A 487 15.95 -9.57 -30.03
C LEU A 487 15.69 -11.02 -29.61
N GLU A 488 16.69 -11.72 -29.09
CA GLU A 488 16.52 -12.99 -28.37
C GLU A 488 16.95 -12.84 -26.89
N LEU A 489 16.14 -13.34 -25.97
CA LEU A 489 16.41 -13.33 -24.53
C LEU A 489 16.62 -14.75 -23.99
N PRO A 490 17.44 -14.93 -22.94
CA PRO A 490 17.52 -16.21 -22.23
C PRO A 490 16.16 -16.70 -21.74
N HIS A 491 16.01 -18.02 -21.62
CA HIS A 491 14.74 -18.64 -21.23
C HIS A 491 14.25 -18.23 -19.83
N THR A 492 15.15 -17.80 -18.94
CA THR A 492 14.88 -17.30 -17.58
C THR A 492 13.99 -16.05 -17.58
N TYR A 493 14.03 -15.22 -18.63
CA TYR A 493 13.21 -14.01 -18.75
C TYR A 493 11.77 -14.28 -19.19
N ARG A 494 11.44 -15.49 -19.66
CA ARG A 494 10.16 -15.79 -20.32
C ARG A 494 8.96 -15.48 -19.44
N ALA A 495 8.95 -16.00 -18.21
CA ALA A 495 7.84 -15.81 -17.29
C ALA A 495 7.73 -14.35 -16.83
N ALA A 496 8.88 -13.71 -16.58
CA ALA A 496 8.97 -12.32 -16.15
C ALA A 496 8.44 -11.36 -17.23
N LEU A 497 8.84 -11.58 -18.48
CA LEU A 497 8.45 -10.77 -19.63
C LEU A 497 6.94 -10.82 -19.88
N VAL A 498 6.37 -12.02 -19.97
CA VAL A 498 4.91 -12.21 -20.19
C VAL A 498 4.11 -11.54 -19.08
N ALA A 499 4.51 -11.77 -17.84
CA ALA A 499 3.76 -11.26 -16.71
C ALA A 499 3.91 -9.74 -16.53
N ARG A 500 5.08 -9.15 -16.82
CA ARG A 500 5.24 -7.69 -16.86
C ARG A 500 4.35 -7.05 -17.93
N LEU A 501 4.25 -7.66 -19.12
CA LEU A 501 3.35 -7.21 -20.18
C LEU A 501 1.87 -7.35 -19.78
N LYS A 502 1.50 -8.42 -19.06
CA LYS A 502 0.15 -8.57 -18.46
C LYS A 502 -0.15 -7.47 -17.43
N ILE A 503 0.82 -7.11 -16.58
CA ILE A 503 0.68 -6.00 -15.62
C ILE A 503 0.42 -4.68 -16.35
N MET A 504 1.21 -4.36 -17.38
CA MET A 504 1.04 -3.11 -18.16
C MET A 504 -0.35 -2.99 -18.79
N ALA A 505 -0.98 -4.13 -19.07
CA ALA A 505 -2.30 -4.21 -19.69
C ALA A 505 -3.46 -4.51 -18.72
N SER A 506 -3.18 -4.58 -17.41
CA SER A 506 -4.17 -4.97 -16.37
C SER A 506 -4.82 -6.34 -16.65
N LEU A 507 -4.06 -7.29 -17.17
CA LEU A 507 -4.48 -8.68 -17.41
C LEU A 507 -4.21 -9.59 -16.20
N ASP A 508 -4.91 -10.71 -16.12
CA ASP A 508 -4.74 -11.69 -15.05
C ASP A 508 -3.45 -12.50 -15.26
N ILE A 509 -2.47 -12.30 -14.38
CA ILE A 509 -1.16 -12.95 -14.44
C ILE A 509 -1.25 -14.45 -14.08
N SER A 510 -2.21 -14.82 -13.23
CA SER A 510 -2.41 -16.21 -12.77
C SER A 510 -2.98 -17.09 -13.88
N GLU A 511 -3.81 -16.51 -14.74
CA GLU A 511 -4.41 -17.23 -15.83
C GLU A 511 -3.46 -17.32 -17.02
N ARG A 512 -3.08 -18.55 -17.37
CA ARG A 512 -2.17 -18.86 -18.48
C ARG A 512 -2.74 -19.87 -19.46
N ARG A 513 -3.99 -20.32 -19.25
CA ARG A 513 -4.61 -21.43 -19.99
C ARG A 513 -5.64 -20.97 -21.01
N LYS A 514 -6.04 -19.70 -20.98
CA LYS A 514 -6.97 -19.10 -21.95
C LYS A 514 -6.38 -17.83 -22.55
N PRO A 515 -6.69 -17.49 -23.81
CA PRO A 515 -6.31 -16.22 -24.40
C PRO A 515 -6.82 -15.03 -23.56
N GLN A 516 -6.03 -13.95 -23.52
CA GLN A 516 -6.42 -12.71 -22.87
C GLN A 516 -6.10 -11.52 -23.77
N ASP A 517 -7.02 -10.58 -23.86
CA ASP A 517 -6.91 -9.36 -24.66
C ASP A 517 -6.98 -8.14 -23.75
N GLY A 518 -6.11 -7.16 -24.01
CA GLY A 518 -6.00 -5.96 -23.21
C GLY A 518 -5.51 -4.75 -23.99
N LYS A 519 -5.41 -3.63 -23.29
CA LYS A 519 -4.87 -2.37 -23.80
C LYS A 519 -3.77 -1.87 -22.87
N ILE A 520 -2.70 -1.36 -23.46
CA ILE A 520 -1.61 -0.69 -22.76
C ILE A 520 -1.68 0.78 -23.13
N ASP A 521 -2.00 1.62 -22.16
CA ASP A 521 -1.82 3.06 -22.27
C ASP A 521 -0.36 3.39 -21.92
N PHE A 522 0.49 3.52 -22.94
CA PHE A 522 1.92 3.70 -22.77
C PHE A 522 2.28 5.08 -22.21
N SER A 523 1.36 6.04 -22.24
CA SER A 523 1.57 7.35 -21.63
C SER A 523 1.80 7.27 -20.11
N LYS A 524 1.35 6.18 -19.47
CA LYS A 524 1.61 5.86 -18.06
C LYS A 524 3.04 5.40 -17.78
N PHE A 525 3.77 5.01 -18.81
CA PHE A 525 5.12 4.45 -18.72
C PHE A 525 6.18 5.33 -19.42
N SER A 526 5.76 6.30 -20.24
CA SER A 526 6.62 7.29 -20.86
C SER A 526 5.89 8.61 -21.12
N ASN A 527 6.38 9.70 -20.51
CA ASN A 527 5.76 11.03 -20.66
C ASN A 527 5.87 11.61 -22.08
N LYS A 528 6.88 11.17 -22.86
CA LYS A 528 7.14 11.68 -24.21
C LYS A 528 6.31 10.97 -25.28
N HIS A 529 5.86 9.75 -25.01
CA HIS A 529 5.24 8.87 -26.01
C HIS A 529 3.79 8.56 -25.64
N ARG A 530 2.85 9.30 -26.26
CA ARG A 530 1.41 9.06 -26.11
C ARG A 530 0.96 7.92 -27.03
N LEU A 531 1.38 6.71 -26.70
CA LEU A 531 1.04 5.51 -27.47
C LEU A 531 -0.03 4.70 -26.77
N GLU A 532 -0.92 4.10 -27.55
CA GLU A 532 -1.82 3.06 -27.07
C GLU A 532 -1.44 1.77 -27.82
N LEU A 533 -1.29 0.67 -27.09
CA LEU A 533 -1.05 -0.63 -27.69
C LEU A 533 -2.21 -1.56 -27.34
N ARG A 534 -2.57 -2.45 -28.27
CA ARG A 534 -3.37 -3.63 -27.93
C ARG A 534 -2.46 -4.78 -27.67
N ILE A 535 -2.76 -5.55 -26.64
CA ILE A 535 -2.03 -6.75 -26.31
C ILE A 535 -2.97 -7.95 -26.38
N ALA A 536 -2.45 -9.07 -26.88
CA ALA A 536 -3.07 -10.36 -26.77
C ALA A 536 -2.04 -11.35 -26.23
N THR A 537 -2.40 -12.13 -25.21
CA THR A 537 -1.61 -13.24 -24.70
C THR A 537 -2.28 -14.54 -25.12
N ILE A 538 -1.55 -15.44 -25.78
CA ILE A 538 -2.09 -16.71 -26.31
C ILE A 538 -1.32 -17.87 -25.67
N PRO A 539 -2.00 -18.77 -24.93
CA PRO A 539 -1.39 -19.99 -24.44
C PRO A 539 -0.87 -20.85 -25.60
N THR A 540 0.39 -21.26 -25.53
CA THR A 540 1.03 -22.17 -26.48
C THR A 540 1.37 -23.50 -25.81
N ALA A 541 1.97 -24.42 -26.56
CA ALA A 541 2.36 -25.74 -26.03
C ALA A 541 3.27 -25.61 -24.79
N ASN A 542 3.30 -26.66 -23.97
CA ASN A 542 4.18 -26.75 -22.79
C ASN A 542 3.88 -25.70 -21.70
N GLY A 543 2.65 -25.18 -21.63
CA GLY A 543 2.25 -24.20 -20.61
C GLY A 543 2.91 -22.82 -20.79
N LEU A 544 3.33 -22.53 -22.02
CA LEU A 544 3.94 -21.25 -22.40
C LEU A 544 2.88 -20.29 -22.91
N GLU A 545 3.27 -19.03 -23.06
CA GLU A 545 2.40 -17.98 -23.59
C GLU A 545 3.19 -17.13 -24.57
N ASP A 546 2.59 -16.89 -25.74
CA ASP A 546 3.06 -15.89 -26.68
C ASP A 546 2.31 -14.59 -26.46
N VAL A 547 2.99 -13.46 -26.69
CA VAL A 547 2.39 -12.14 -26.56
C VAL A 547 2.52 -11.41 -27.88
N VAL A 548 1.42 -10.85 -28.37
CA VAL A 548 1.40 -9.97 -29.53
C VAL A 548 0.92 -8.61 -29.08
N MET A 549 1.71 -7.57 -29.37
CA MET A 549 1.32 -6.19 -29.12
C MET A 549 1.21 -5.42 -30.43
N ARG A 550 0.03 -4.87 -30.72
CA ARG A 550 -0.18 -3.98 -31.85
C ARG A 550 -0.02 -2.53 -31.41
N LEU A 551 0.87 -1.79 -32.05
CA LEU A 551 1.00 -0.36 -31.84
C LEU A 551 -0.15 0.33 -32.56
N LEU A 552 -1.00 1.06 -31.82
CA LEU A 552 -2.02 1.90 -32.42
C LEU A 552 -1.36 3.22 -32.80
N ALA A 553 -1.61 3.68 -34.02
CA ALA A 553 -1.12 4.97 -34.47
C ALA A 553 -1.72 6.08 -33.61
N THR A 554 -0.88 7.04 -33.21
CA THR A 554 -1.20 8.14 -32.30
C THR A 554 -2.45 8.91 -32.73
N SER A 555 -3.54 8.69 -31.98
CA SER A 555 -4.72 9.50 -31.58
C SER A 555 -5.23 10.73 -32.37
N LYS A 556 -4.59 11.23 -33.43
CA LYS A 556 -5.15 12.32 -34.24
C LYS A 556 -5.56 11.82 -35.62
N PRO A 557 -6.83 12.01 -36.03
CA PRO A 557 -7.24 11.71 -37.39
C PRO A 557 -6.38 12.51 -38.36
N ILE A 558 -5.96 11.87 -39.45
CA ILE A 558 -5.29 12.55 -40.54
C ILE A 558 -6.27 13.59 -41.10
N ALA A 559 -5.78 14.77 -41.45
CA ALA A 559 -6.64 15.76 -42.10
C ALA A 559 -7.08 15.22 -43.47
N MET A 560 -8.35 15.40 -43.83
CA MET A 560 -8.94 14.77 -45.03
C MET A 560 -8.20 15.13 -46.33
N ASP A 561 -7.61 16.33 -46.40
CA ASP A 561 -6.78 16.84 -47.50
C ASP A 561 -5.39 16.16 -47.58
N LYS A 562 -4.94 15.55 -46.48
CA LYS A 562 -3.65 14.83 -46.37
C LYS A 562 -3.77 13.32 -46.58
N LEU A 563 -4.94 12.81 -46.98
CA LEU A 563 -5.16 11.39 -47.29
C LEU A 563 -4.45 10.91 -48.57
N GLY A 564 -3.90 11.83 -49.38
CA GLY A 564 -3.27 11.50 -50.66
C GLY A 564 -4.28 11.25 -51.78
N LEU A 565 -5.52 11.75 -51.65
CA LEU A 565 -6.52 11.71 -52.72
C LEU A 565 -6.15 12.72 -53.82
N THR A 566 -6.44 12.36 -55.07
CA THR A 566 -6.40 13.33 -56.18
C THR A 566 -7.47 14.39 -55.98
N ASP A 567 -7.28 15.60 -56.51
CA ASP A 567 -8.24 16.71 -56.36
C ASP A 567 -9.67 16.33 -56.81
N SER A 568 -9.77 15.56 -57.89
CA SER A 568 -11.06 15.04 -58.39
C SER A 568 -11.72 14.12 -57.36
N ASN A 569 -10.98 13.16 -56.80
CA ASN A 569 -11.52 12.20 -55.83
C ASN A 569 -11.85 12.87 -54.51
N PHE A 570 -11.02 13.80 -54.06
CA PHE A 570 -11.27 14.61 -52.87
C PHE A 570 -12.58 15.40 -53.00
N LYS A 571 -12.79 16.07 -54.15
CA LYS A 571 -14.02 16.79 -54.44
C LYS A 571 -15.24 15.87 -54.44
N GLN A 572 -15.18 14.73 -55.12
CA GLN A 572 -16.29 13.77 -55.16
C GLN A 572 -16.62 13.20 -53.78
N LEU A 573 -15.61 12.84 -52.98
CA LEU A 573 -15.80 12.39 -51.61
C LEU A 573 -16.47 13.47 -50.76
N ARG A 574 -15.94 14.70 -50.80
CA ARG A 574 -16.48 15.85 -50.08
C ARG A 574 -17.95 16.11 -50.45
N ASP A 575 -18.27 16.08 -51.74
CA ASP A 575 -19.62 16.32 -52.24
C ASP A 575 -20.59 15.16 -51.88
N ALA A 576 -20.08 13.95 -51.62
CA ALA A 576 -20.88 12.82 -51.13
C ALA A 576 -21.17 12.91 -49.62
N ILE A 577 -20.14 13.18 -48.81
CA ILE A 577 -20.25 13.19 -47.33
C ILE A 577 -20.97 14.44 -46.78
N THR A 578 -21.11 15.50 -47.58
CA THR A 578 -21.80 16.74 -47.17
C THR A 578 -23.29 16.75 -47.50
N ARG A 579 -23.80 15.68 -48.12
CA ARG A 579 -25.25 15.50 -48.37
C ARG A 579 -26.01 15.39 -47.04
N PRO A 580 -27.28 15.79 -47.00
CA PRO A 580 -28.09 15.72 -45.77
C PRO A 580 -28.29 14.27 -45.28
N TYR A 581 -28.39 13.31 -46.21
CA TYR A 581 -28.58 11.90 -45.90
C TYR A 581 -27.98 11.03 -47.00
N GLY A 582 -27.85 9.74 -46.71
CA GLY A 582 -27.32 8.73 -47.62
C GLY A 582 -26.24 7.88 -46.98
N MET A 583 -25.68 6.94 -47.74
CA MET A 583 -24.67 6.01 -47.25
C MET A 583 -23.36 6.17 -48.01
N VAL A 584 -22.25 6.25 -47.29
CA VAL A 584 -20.90 6.23 -47.85
C VAL A 584 -20.13 5.05 -47.27
N LEU A 585 -19.66 4.17 -48.15
CA LEU A 585 -18.96 2.94 -47.80
C LEU A 585 -17.49 3.05 -48.20
N CYS A 586 -16.60 2.95 -47.20
CA CYS A 586 -15.17 2.81 -47.45
C CYS A 586 -14.83 1.32 -47.53
N VAL A 587 -14.38 0.85 -48.69
CA VAL A 587 -14.21 -0.58 -48.97
C VAL A 587 -12.78 -0.93 -49.34
N GLY A 588 -12.41 -2.18 -49.09
CA GLY A 588 -11.06 -2.71 -49.35
C GLY A 588 -10.64 -3.79 -48.36
N PRO A 589 -9.49 -4.44 -48.59
CA PRO A 589 -8.97 -5.49 -47.70
C PRO A 589 -8.53 -4.91 -46.34
N THR A 590 -8.16 -5.79 -45.42
CA THR A 590 -7.56 -5.39 -44.14
C THR A 590 -6.25 -4.62 -44.40
N GLY A 591 -5.99 -3.55 -43.64
CA GLY A 591 -4.79 -2.73 -43.80
C GLY A 591 -4.80 -1.73 -44.95
N SER A 592 -5.89 -1.61 -45.71
CA SER A 592 -6.02 -0.63 -46.82
C SER A 592 -6.30 0.81 -46.39
N GLY A 593 -6.32 1.10 -45.08
CA GLY A 593 -6.56 2.44 -44.56
C GLY A 593 -8.04 2.86 -44.42
N LYS A 594 -9.00 1.93 -44.51
CA LYS A 594 -10.45 2.23 -44.39
C LYS A 594 -10.81 3.05 -43.15
N THR A 595 -10.37 2.58 -41.98
CA THR A 595 -10.61 3.26 -40.71
C THR A 595 -9.97 4.64 -40.69
N THR A 596 -8.72 4.75 -41.17
CA THR A 596 -8.03 6.04 -41.27
C THR A 596 -8.81 7.04 -42.13
N THR A 597 -9.30 6.61 -43.29
CA THR A 597 -10.13 7.42 -44.18
C THR A 597 -11.43 7.83 -43.50
N LEU A 598 -12.15 6.90 -42.87
CA LEU A 598 -13.40 7.21 -42.17
C LEU A 598 -13.19 8.19 -41.00
N HIS A 599 -12.16 8.02 -40.18
CA HIS A 599 -11.90 8.97 -39.09
C HIS A 599 -11.45 10.34 -39.61
N SER A 600 -10.78 10.41 -40.76
CA SER A 600 -10.46 11.68 -41.42
C SER A 600 -11.73 12.39 -41.92
N VAL A 601 -12.68 11.63 -42.48
CA VAL A 601 -14.00 12.13 -42.88
C VAL A 601 -14.80 12.60 -41.65
N LEU A 602 -14.83 11.81 -40.58
CA LEU A 602 -15.49 12.17 -39.32
C LEU A 602 -14.91 13.48 -38.76
N GLY A 603 -13.58 13.61 -38.75
CA GLY A 603 -12.91 14.83 -38.31
C GLY A 603 -13.26 16.06 -39.15
N HIS A 604 -13.48 15.89 -40.46
CA HIS A 604 -13.95 16.95 -41.34
C HIS A 604 -15.41 17.37 -41.09
N LEU A 605 -16.28 16.41 -40.74
CA LEU A 605 -17.69 16.65 -40.48
C LEU A 605 -17.99 17.09 -39.04
N ASN A 606 -17.04 16.88 -38.13
CA ASN A 606 -17.15 17.20 -36.71
C ASN A 606 -17.23 18.71 -36.49
N THR A 607 -18.45 19.21 -36.35
CA THR A 607 -18.76 20.60 -36.10
C THR A 607 -19.78 20.69 -34.97
N PRO A 608 -19.80 21.77 -34.16
CA PRO A 608 -20.76 21.89 -33.05
C PRO A 608 -22.23 21.81 -33.44
N ALA A 609 -22.54 22.03 -34.73
CA ALA A 609 -23.90 21.97 -35.27
C ALA A 609 -24.37 20.56 -35.65
N ARG A 610 -23.50 19.53 -35.55
CA ARG A 610 -23.81 18.16 -35.95
C ARG A 610 -23.48 17.17 -34.85
N LYS A 611 -24.41 16.28 -34.54
CA LYS A 611 -24.25 15.20 -33.58
C LYS A 611 -23.81 13.92 -34.30
N ILE A 612 -22.62 13.44 -33.95
CA ILE A 612 -22.04 12.25 -34.58
C ILE A 612 -21.93 11.11 -33.57
N TRP A 613 -22.55 9.98 -33.90
CA TRP A 613 -22.45 8.73 -33.14
C TRP A 613 -21.66 7.68 -33.90
N THR A 614 -20.77 6.97 -33.22
CA THR A 614 -20.01 5.86 -33.82
C THR A 614 -20.17 4.58 -33.01
N ALA A 615 -20.32 3.45 -33.70
CA ALA A 615 -20.23 2.11 -33.13
C ALA A 615 -19.01 1.43 -33.71
N GLU A 616 -18.04 1.05 -32.88
CA GLU A 616 -16.72 0.54 -33.32
C GLU A 616 -16.33 -0.72 -32.53
N ASP A 617 -15.67 -1.68 -33.17
CA ASP A 617 -15.19 -2.91 -32.53
C ASP A 617 -13.69 -3.16 -32.82
N PRO A 618 -12.79 -2.58 -32.02
CA PRO A 618 -13.01 -1.56 -30.99
C PRO A 618 -12.72 -0.14 -31.52
N ILE A 619 -12.79 0.87 -30.65
CA ILE A 619 -12.46 2.25 -31.03
C ILE A 619 -10.96 2.36 -31.36
N GLU A 620 -10.64 2.77 -32.59
CA GLU A 620 -9.27 2.84 -33.12
C GLU A 620 -8.66 4.24 -32.95
N ILE A 621 -9.41 5.29 -33.29
CA ILE A 621 -8.95 6.69 -33.21
C ILE A 621 -9.99 7.48 -32.42
N THR A 622 -9.61 7.93 -31.23
CA THR A 622 -10.46 8.77 -30.40
C THR A 622 -10.43 10.21 -30.91
N GLN A 623 -11.61 10.83 -31.04
CA GLN A 623 -11.74 12.21 -31.46
C GLN A 623 -12.63 12.98 -30.48
N PRO A 624 -12.28 14.23 -30.13
CA PRO A 624 -13.11 15.04 -29.26
C PRO A 624 -14.50 15.26 -29.90
N ASP A 625 -15.51 15.43 -29.04
CA ASP A 625 -16.91 15.76 -29.39
C ASP A 625 -17.72 14.67 -30.13
N LEU A 626 -17.06 13.62 -30.66
CA LEU A 626 -17.75 12.43 -31.16
C LEU A 626 -18.31 11.56 -30.03
N ARG A 627 -19.48 10.95 -30.27
CA ARG A 627 -20.10 9.97 -29.37
C ARG A 627 -19.69 8.56 -29.78
N GLN A 628 -18.46 8.20 -29.45
CA GLN A 628 -17.88 6.92 -29.82
C GLN A 628 -18.25 5.83 -28.81
N VAL A 629 -18.85 4.76 -29.31
CA VAL A 629 -19.30 3.61 -28.52
C VAL A 629 -18.54 2.37 -28.99
N GLN A 630 -17.92 1.68 -28.04
CA GLN A 630 -17.27 0.41 -28.30
C GLN A 630 -18.30 -0.74 -28.19
N ILE A 631 -18.29 -1.62 -29.17
CA ILE A 631 -19.07 -2.86 -29.15
C ILE A 631 -18.58 -3.76 -28.02
N ASN A 632 -19.53 -4.43 -27.36
CA ASN A 632 -19.24 -5.34 -26.26
C ASN A 632 -20.14 -6.58 -26.34
N PRO A 633 -19.69 -7.65 -27.01
CA PRO A 633 -20.48 -8.88 -27.16
C PRO A 633 -20.83 -9.54 -25.83
N LYS A 634 -20.04 -9.34 -24.76
CA LYS A 634 -20.25 -9.97 -23.44
C LYS A 634 -21.54 -9.52 -22.76
N ILE A 635 -22.00 -8.31 -23.06
CA ILE A 635 -23.26 -7.75 -22.55
C ILE A 635 -24.31 -7.65 -23.65
N ASP A 636 -24.10 -8.36 -24.77
CA ASP A 636 -25.01 -8.34 -25.91
C ASP A 636 -25.23 -6.91 -26.47
N TRP A 637 -24.14 -6.13 -26.49
CA TRP A 637 -24.07 -4.79 -27.07
C TRP A 637 -23.40 -4.83 -28.43
N THR A 638 -24.19 -5.18 -29.46
CA THR A 638 -23.76 -5.44 -30.85
C THR A 638 -23.94 -4.23 -31.78
N PHE A 639 -23.38 -4.28 -33.00
CA PHE A 639 -23.53 -3.22 -34.02
C PHE A 639 -25.01 -2.89 -34.30
N ALA A 640 -25.84 -3.91 -34.57
CA ALA A 640 -27.27 -3.72 -34.82
C ALA A 640 -27.99 -3.03 -33.65
N LYS A 641 -27.66 -3.39 -32.40
CA LYS A 641 -28.27 -2.78 -31.20
C LYS A 641 -27.80 -1.35 -30.95
N ALA A 642 -26.51 -1.08 -31.16
CA ALA A 642 -25.96 0.27 -31.09
C ALA A 642 -26.64 1.16 -32.13
N LEU A 643 -26.74 0.71 -33.38
CA LEU A 643 -27.37 1.44 -34.48
C LEU A 643 -28.85 1.77 -34.21
N ARG A 644 -29.65 0.80 -33.74
CA ARG A 644 -31.03 1.05 -33.29
C ARG A 644 -31.13 2.07 -32.17
N SER A 645 -30.15 2.09 -31.27
CA SER A 645 -30.11 3.03 -30.16
C SER A 645 -29.74 4.43 -30.63
N PHE A 646 -28.83 4.55 -31.60
CA PHE A 646 -28.43 5.82 -32.18
C PHE A 646 -29.59 6.51 -32.89
N LEU A 647 -30.44 5.77 -33.62
CA LEU A 647 -31.65 6.34 -34.27
C LEU A 647 -32.64 6.99 -33.29
N ARG A 648 -32.58 6.65 -32.00
CA ARG A 648 -33.38 7.30 -30.94
C ARG A 648 -32.63 8.41 -30.21
N ALA A 649 -31.35 8.60 -30.52
CA ALA A 649 -30.46 9.54 -29.85
C ALA A 649 -30.28 10.84 -30.64
N ASP A 650 -31.17 11.13 -31.59
CA ASP A 650 -31.16 12.34 -32.42
C ASP A 650 -29.80 12.58 -33.13
N PRO A 651 -29.32 11.63 -33.97
CA PRO A 651 -28.04 11.77 -34.66
C PRO A 651 -28.21 12.53 -35.98
N ASP A 652 -27.18 13.27 -36.40
CA ASP A 652 -27.08 13.76 -37.78
C ASP A 652 -26.28 12.78 -38.65
N ILE A 653 -25.18 12.26 -38.08
CA ILE A 653 -24.24 11.36 -38.74
C ILE A 653 -24.06 10.13 -37.87
N ILE A 654 -24.13 8.96 -38.48
CA ILE A 654 -23.88 7.68 -37.82
C ILE A 654 -22.71 6.98 -38.53
N MET A 655 -21.72 6.53 -37.77
CA MET A 655 -20.67 5.64 -38.26
C MET A 655 -20.80 4.26 -37.64
N VAL A 656 -20.78 3.22 -38.47
CA VAL A 656 -20.72 1.82 -38.05
C VAL A 656 -19.40 1.27 -38.55
N GLY A 657 -18.54 0.79 -37.65
CA GLY A 657 -17.18 0.37 -37.96
C GLY A 657 -17.11 -0.57 -39.18
N GLU A 658 -18.08 -1.49 -39.28
CA GLU A 658 -18.26 -2.35 -40.44
C GLU A 658 -19.67 -2.96 -40.49
N ILE A 659 -20.09 -3.35 -41.69
CA ILE A 659 -21.33 -4.13 -41.92
C ILE A 659 -20.93 -5.56 -42.25
N ARG A 660 -21.16 -6.48 -41.31
CA ARG A 660 -20.84 -7.92 -41.45
C ARG A 660 -22.04 -8.80 -41.76
N ASP A 661 -23.22 -8.39 -41.32
CA ASP A 661 -24.45 -9.17 -41.34
C ASP A 661 -25.63 -8.39 -41.93
N GLY A 662 -26.65 -9.12 -42.38
CA GLY A 662 -27.83 -8.55 -43.02
C GLY A 662 -28.68 -7.71 -42.08
N GLU A 663 -28.69 -8.01 -40.77
CA GLU A 663 -29.43 -7.20 -39.78
C GLU A 663 -28.84 -5.79 -39.69
N THR A 664 -27.52 -5.68 -39.53
CA THR A 664 -26.81 -4.41 -39.48
C THR A 664 -26.94 -3.67 -40.82
N ALA A 665 -26.83 -4.39 -41.94
CA ALA A 665 -27.01 -3.83 -43.28
C ALA A 665 -28.40 -3.21 -43.48
N GLN A 666 -29.46 -3.93 -43.06
CA GLN A 666 -30.84 -3.48 -43.20
C GLN A 666 -31.07 -2.16 -42.45
N ILE A 667 -30.69 -2.13 -41.16
CA ILE A 667 -30.89 -0.95 -40.32
C ILE A 667 -30.03 0.23 -40.85
N ALA A 668 -28.83 -0.05 -41.37
CA ALA A 668 -27.95 0.96 -41.96
C ALA A 668 -28.58 1.60 -43.21
N ILE A 669 -29.20 0.80 -44.09
CA ILE A 669 -29.92 1.30 -45.26
C ILE A 669 -31.14 2.10 -44.83
N GLU A 670 -31.96 1.58 -43.92
CA GLU A 670 -33.13 2.28 -43.38
C GLU A 670 -32.75 3.65 -42.75
N ALA A 671 -31.67 3.69 -41.95
CA ALA A 671 -31.13 4.93 -41.38
C ALA A 671 -30.74 5.94 -42.47
N SER A 672 -30.06 5.47 -43.53
CA SER A 672 -29.62 6.33 -44.64
C SER A 672 -30.78 6.89 -45.47
N LEU A 673 -31.91 6.18 -45.53
CA LEU A 673 -33.14 6.61 -46.22
C LEU A 673 -34.01 7.54 -45.36
N THR A 674 -33.85 7.48 -44.03
CA THR A 674 -34.65 8.24 -43.05
C THR A 674 -33.99 9.54 -42.60
N GLY A 675 -33.11 10.11 -43.43
CA GLY A 675 -32.56 11.45 -43.20
C GLY A 675 -31.22 11.50 -42.47
N HIS A 676 -30.52 10.36 -42.31
CA HIS A 676 -29.21 10.31 -41.66
C HIS A 676 -28.09 10.10 -42.67
N MET A 677 -26.93 10.70 -42.42
CA MET A 677 -25.69 10.36 -43.14
C MET A 677 -25.04 9.16 -42.47
N LEU A 678 -24.98 8.02 -43.16
CA LEU A 678 -24.38 6.79 -42.66
C LEU A 678 -23.00 6.53 -43.28
N LEU A 679 -22.01 6.28 -42.43
CA LEU A 679 -20.64 5.96 -42.80
C LEU A 679 -20.32 4.54 -42.35
N SER A 680 -19.75 3.70 -43.20
CA SER A 680 -19.36 2.34 -42.80
C SER A 680 -18.27 1.74 -43.67
N THR A 681 -17.82 0.53 -43.33
CA THR A 681 -16.87 -0.25 -44.12
C THR A 681 -17.40 -1.62 -44.51
N LEU A 682 -16.91 -2.12 -45.65
CA LEU A 682 -17.04 -3.53 -46.03
C LEU A 682 -15.69 -4.06 -46.54
N HIS A 683 -15.52 -5.38 -46.41
CA HIS A 683 -14.37 -6.11 -46.92
C HIS A 683 -14.67 -6.71 -48.30
N THR A 684 -14.69 -5.85 -49.31
CA THR A 684 -14.80 -6.24 -50.73
C THR A 684 -13.54 -5.83 -51.49
N ASN A 685 -13.27 -6.49 -52.62
CA ASN A 685 -12.07 -6.21 -53.42
C ASN A 685 -12.27 -5.03 -54.37
N SER A 686 -13.53 -4.62 -54.61
CA SER A 686 -13.85 -3.46 -55.43
C SER A 686 -15.13 -2.74 -54.99
N ALA A 687 -15.27 -1.48 -55.42
CA ALA A 687 -16.49 -0.70 -55.19
C ALA A 687 -17.73 -1.36 -55.81
N ALA A 688 -17.63 -1.91 -57.03
CA ALA A 688 -18.75 -2.55 -57.71
C ALA A 688 -19.22 -3.84 -57.00
N GLU A 689 -18.28 -4.66 -56.53
CA GLU A 689 -18.57 -5.90 -55.78
C GLU A 689 -19.33 -5.63 -54.47
N THR A 690 -19.23 -4.41 -53.94
CA THR A 690 -19.96 -3.99 -52.73
C THR A 690 -21.47 -4.04 -52.92
N VAL A 691 -21.96 -3.72 -54.13
CA VAL A 691 -23.39 -3.82 -54.44
C VAL A 691 -23.84 -5.28 -54.38
N THR A 692 -23.11 -6.17 -55.04
CA THR A 692 -23.38 -7.61 -54.99
C THR A 692 -23.32 -8.14 -53.56
N ARG A 693 -22.35 -7.69 -52.76
CA ARG A 693 -22.21 -8.11 -51.37
C ARG A 693 -23.42 -7.71 -50.51
N LEU A 694 -24.01 -6.53 -50.74
CA LEU A 694 -25.23 -6.12 -50.05
C LEU A 694 -26.44 -6.96 -50.50
N THR A 695 -26.56 -7.26 -51.79
CA THR A 695 -27.60 -8.17 -52.30
C THR A 695 -27.45 -9.57 -51.71
N ASP A 696 -26.23 -10.10 -51.60
CA ASP A 696 -25.93 -11.39 -50.95
C ASP A 696 -26.27 -11.41 -49.46
N MET A 697 -26.22 -10.25 -48.79
CA MET A 697 -26.69 -10.07 -47.40
C MET A 697 -28.22 -9.95 -47.30
N GLY A 698 -28.94 -10.01 -48.43
CA GLY A 698 -30.40 -9.98 -48.50
C GLY A 698 -30.99 -8.58 -48.65
N MET A 699 -30.20 -7.58 -49.08
CA MET A 699 -30.69 -6.22 -49.32
C MET A 699 -31.35 -6.10 -50.70
N ASP A 700 -32.45 -5.33 -50.76
CA ASP A 700 -33.20 -5.06 -52.00
C ASP A 700 -32.40 -4.09 -52.92
N PRO A 701 -32.22 -4.41 -54.23
CA PRO A 701 -31.44 -3.58 -55.17
C PRO A 701 -31.95 -2.16 -55.46
#